data_AF-A0A562D2L6-F1
#
_entry.id   AF-A0A562D2L6-F1
#
_cell.length_a   1.000
_cell.length_b   1.000
_cell.length_c   1.000
_cell.angle_alpha   90.00
_cell.angle_beta   90.00
_cell.angle_gamma   90.00
#
_symmetry.space_group_name_H-M   'P 1'
#
loop_
_entity.id
_entity.type
_entity.pdbx_description
1 polymer ?
#
loop_
_entity_poly.entity_id
_entity_poly.type
_entity_poly.pdbx_seq_one_letter_code
_entity_poly.pdbx_strand_id
1 'polypeptide(L)'
;MSASTSGRLGWTVFTPPLAAAVLAVSWGSHPGPLAASLIGLALVGAVVSGVHHAEVVAHKVGEPFGSLLLAVAVTVIEVGLIVMLMVSGNGDTATLARDTVFAAVMITLNGIVGLALVVAAIRHHLAVFNPEGTGSALATVITLAGLTLVVPAFTTSEAGPVLTGSQLTFAALASLVLYASFVFTQTVRHRDFFLPNTTSTPGGWASADDADGDGHADPPTDREAWTSAFLLVLSLVTVVGLAKVESNSIEDAVDWLGFPHAVVGVVIAMLVLAPETIAAVRAALLDRVQTSLNLAYGSAMASIGLTIPAIAVASIWLDGDLALGVTSGPGAAAAGAAGDLGGRERADRRPGPLEADERCGAPGPARRLPPAYGGAMTRTRSMRRYAAASIAAVVALGLAACSEEPDRDDDRIVVTPAGDGEQPLGDPVGDGTRASVEGYTMTDVVLPGPDRPGEVAFRIVDASGEPLTDYVPEQTKLLHAYVVRDDLGAFRHVHPELEDDGTWRGRVDLGTPGRWRVVAEFVPQGTDRPLVLGATLRVPGAWDPAEVPVGDDAATADDGVVRVSLLGRSEAGRSGKLQMAVTDVDGEPLQLGSYLGATAHLTGFAVDSRGFVHVHPLGAPEVTDDGTVLTFHTTFSEPGDYRMFVQVRVDGLLHQVAVTAAVDPEA
;
A
#
# COMPACT_ATOMS: atom_id res chain seq x y z
N MET A 1 -15.53 -14.49 10.09
CA MET A 1 -16.56 -14.40 11.15
C MET A 1 -17.64 -15.41 10.83
N SER A 2 -17.83 -16.43 11.68
CA SER A 2 -18.83 -17.47 11.40
C SER A 2 -20.25 -16.89 11.49
N ALA A 3 -21.06 -17.20 10.49
CA ALA A 3 -22.45 -16.83 10.41
C ALA A 3 -23.27 -17.65 11.44
N SER A 4 -23.30 -17.24 12.71
CA SER A 4 -24.27 -17.84 13.64
C SER A 4 -24.68 -16.96 14.83
N THR A 5 -25.05 -15.69 14.60
CA THR A 5 -26.03 -14.97 15.46
C THR A 5 -26.35 -13.56 14.93
N SER A 6 -27.31 -13.43 14.02
CA SER A 6 -28.03 -12.16 13.84
C SER A 6 -29.45 -12.45 13.39
N GLY A 7 -30.37 -12.51 14.36
CA GLY A 7 -31.79 -12.52 14.07
C GLY A 7 -32.20 -11.24 13.33
N ARG A 8 -33.43 -11.23 12.80
CA ARG A 8 -34.07 -10.11 12.06
C ARG A 8 -34.16 -8.75 12.81
N LEU A 9 -33.45 -8.60 13.93
CA LEU A 9 -33.35 -7.48 14.85
C LEU A 9 -31.91 -6.99 15.04
N GLY A 10 -30.98 -7.34 14.14
CA GLY A 10 -29.64 -6.75 14.12
C GLY A 10 -29.69 -5.22 13.92
N TRP A 11 -28.89 -4.48 14.67
CA TRP A 11 -28.86 -3.02 14.62
C TRP A 11 -28.60 -2.48 13.21
N THR A 12 -27.80 -3.20 12.40
CA THR A 12 -27.50 -2.84 11.01
C THR A 12 -28.74 -2.82 10.12
N VAL A 13 -29.75 -3.65 10.37
CA VAL A 13 -31.00 -3.73 9.60
C VAL A 13 -32.01 -2.66 10.03
N PHE A 14 -32.03 -2.30 11.32
CA PHE A 14 -32.99 -1.32 11.86
C PHE A 14 -32.52 0.14 11.69
N THR A 15 -31.21 0.38 11.66
CA THR A 15 -30.66 1.74 11.57
C THR A 15 -31.02 2.48 10.29
N PRO A 16 -30.96 1.89 9.06
CA PRO A 16 -31.30 2.63 7.84
C PRO A 16 -32.75 3.11 7.80
N PRO A 17 -33.77 2.29 8.10
CA PRO A 17 -35.15 2.76 8.20
C PRO A 17 -35.35 3.83 9.28
N LEU A 18 -34.70 3.69 10.44
CA LEU A 18 -34.76 4.69 11.50
C LEU A 18 -34.17 6.02 11.04
N ALA A 19 -32.98 6.00 10.45
CA ALA A 19 -32.32 7.18 9.93
C ALA A 19 -33.15 7.84 8.80
N ALA A 20 -33.79 7.05 7.94
CA ALA A 20 -34.70 7.55 6.93
C ALA A 20 -35.94 8.24 7.53
N ALA A 21 -36.46 7.73 8.65
CA ALA A 21 -37.54 8.37 9.40
C ALA A 21 -37.06 9.68 10.06
N VAL A 22 -35.86 9.71 10.65
CA VAL A 22 -35.25 10.94 11.17
C VAL A 22 -35.10 11.97 10.07
N LEU A 23 -34.65 11.56 8.88
CA LEU A 23 -34.53 12.43 7.72
C LEU A 23 -35.88 13.01 7.29
N ALA A 24 -36.92 12.17 7.19
CA ALA A 24 -38.24 12.61 6.80
C ALA A 24 -38.83 13.65 7.78
N VAL A 25 -38.53 13.52 9.07
CA VAL A 25 -38.98 14.46 10.11
C VAL A 25 -38.17 15.75 10.13
N SER A 26 -36.86 15.66 9.89
CA SER A 26 -35.94 16.80 9.95
C SER A 26 -35.79 17.56 8.63
N TRP A 27 -36.32 17.03 7.53
CA TRP A 27 -36.17 17.62 6.19
C TRP A 27 -36.66 19.08 6.14
N GLY A 28 -35.79 19.97 5.65
CA GLY A 28 -36.08 21.41 5.54
C GLY A 28 -36.14 22.15 6.88
N SER A 29 -35.76 21.52 7.99
CA SER A 29 -35.64 22.17 9.30
C SER A 29 -34.22 22.70 9.56
N HIS A 30 -34.10 23.70 10.43
CA HIS A 30 -32.84 24.17 11.00
C HIS A 30 -32.79 23.72 12.46
N PRO A 31 -32.29 22.50 12.75
CA PRO A 31 -32.39 21.90 14.07
C PRO A 31 -31.54 22.67 15.09
N GLY A 32 -32.07 22.85 16.31
CA GLY A 32 -31.26 23.34 17.42
C GLY A 32 -30.18 22.31 17.84
N PRO A 33 -29.19 22.68 18.67
CA PRO A 33 -28.00 21.85 18.93
C PRO A 33 -28.27 20.42 19.41
N LEU A 34 -29.31 20.23 20.24
CA LEU A 34 -29.69 18.91 20.73
C LEU A 34 -30.32 18.05 19.62
N ALA A 35 -31.18 18.65 18.78
CA ALA A 35 -31.77 17.95 17.65
C ALA A 35 -30.71 17.64 16.59
N ALA A 36 -29.79 18.57 16.31
CA ALA A 36 -28.64 18.35 15.43
C ALA A 36 -27.76 17.19 15.94
N SER A 37 -27.45 17.16 17.24
CA SER A 37 -26.67 16.04 17.82
C SER A 37 -27.33 14.67 17.59
N LEU A 38 -28.67 14.60 17.66
CA LEU A 38 -29.42 13.35 17.41
C LEU A 38 -29.45 12.98 15.93
N ILE A 39 -29.58 13.97 15.04
CA ILE A 39 -29.51 13.79 13.58
C ILE A 39 -28.11 13.34 13.18
N GLY A 40 -27.06 13.96 13.72
CA GLY A 40 -25.67 13.54 13.57
C GLY A 40 -25.41 12.10 14.02
N LEU A 41 -26.01 11.66 15.14
CA LEU A 41 -25.93 10.26 15.56
C LEU A 41 -26.61 9.31 14.58
N ALA A 42 -27.80 9.68 14.07
CA ALA A 42 -28.49 8.90 13.04
C ALA A 42 -27.69 8.83 11.73
N LEU A 43 -27.03 9.93 11.36
CA LEU A 43 -26.15 10.02 10.20
C LEU A 43 -24.96 9.07 10.33
N VAL A 44 -24.23 9.11 11.45
CA VAL A 44 -23.13 8.16 11.72
C VAL A 44 -23.61 6.72 11.66
N GLY A 45 -24.74 6.41 12.30
CA GLY A 45 -25.34 5.07 12.25
C GLY A 45 -25.66 4.61 10.82
N ALA A 46 -26.21 5.52 10.00
CA ALA A 46 -26.51 5.24 8.59
C ALA A 46 -25.25 5.02 7.75
N VAL A 47 -24.16 5.77 8.00
CA VAL A 47 -22.86 5.57 7.35
C VAL A 47 -22.31 4.18 7.68
N VAL A 48 -22.20 3.83 8.96
CA VAL A 48 -21.62 2.53 9.38
C VAL A 48 -22.49 1.36 8.90
N SER A 49 -23.82 1.47 8.98
CA SER A 49 -24.71 0.44 8.43
C SER A 49 -24.62 0.35 6.90
N GLY A 50 -24.47 1.48 6.20
CA GLY A 50 -24.23 1.52 4.76
C GLY A 50 -22.96 0.77 4.36
N VAL A 51 -21.84 1.02 5.04
CA VAL A 51 -20.57 0.30 4.81
C VAL A 51 -20.76 -1.20 5.04
N HIS A 52 -21.41 -1.60 6.15
CA HIS A 52 -21.68 -3.02 6.42
C HIS A 52 -22.49 -3.68 5.30
N HIS A 53 -23.56 -3.03 4.81
CA HIS A 53 -24.34 -3.58 3.71
C HIS A 53 -23.58 -3.59 2.38
N ALA A 54 -22.69 -2.63 2.15
CA ALA A 54 -21.77 -2.66 1.01
C ALA A 54 -20.82 -3.86 1.08
N GLU A 55 -20.26 -4.17 2.26
CA GLU A 55 -19.41 -5.35 2.48
C GLU A 55 -20.18 -6.66 2.23
N VAL A 56 -21.41 -6.79 2.72
CA VAL A 56 -22.23 -7.99 2.50
C VAL A 56 -22.52 -8.20 1.01
N VAL A 57 -22.80 -7.13 0.26
CA VAL A 57 -23.02 -7.22 -1.19
C VAL A 57 -21.70 -7.52 -1.90
N ALA A 58 -20.60 -6.88 -1.50
CA ALA A 58 -19.27 -7.10 -2.06
C ALA A 58 -18.82 -8.55 -1.90
N HIS A 59 -19.08 -9.15 -0.75
CA HIS A 59 -18.76 -10.54 -0.44
C HIS A 59 -19.55 -11.53 -1.31
N LYS A 60 -20.81 -11.22 -1.63
CA LYS A 60 -21.59 -12.01 -2.61
C LYS A 60 -21.05 -11.89 -4.05
N VAL A 61 -20.55 -10.71 -4.40
CA VAL A 61 -20.05 -10.41 -5.75
C VAL A 61 -18.67 -11.04 -6.01
N GLY A 62 -17.84 -11.18 -4.96
CA GLY A 62 -16.50 -11.78 -5.03
C GLY A 62 -15.44 -10.84 -5.64
N GLU A 63 -14.16 -11.20 -5.49
CA GLU A 63 -13.05 -10.42 -6.05
C GLU A 63 -12.93 -10.62 -7.59
N PRO A 64 -12.55 -9.59 -8.37
CA PRO A 64 -12.15 -8.24 -7.97
C PRO A 64 -13.33 -7.25 -7.84
N PHE A 65 -14.54 -7.63 -8.23
CA PHE A 65 -15.67 -6.70 -8.34
C PHE A 65 -16.25 -6.26 -6.98
N GLY A 66 -16.07 -7.06 -5.94
CA GLY A 66 -16.49 -6.74 -4.58
C GLY A 66 -15.77 -5.52 -4.00
N SER A 67 -14.45 -5.42 -4.19
CA SER A 67 -13.67 -4.24 -3.73
C SER A 67 -14.06 -2.98 -4.49
N LEU A 68 -14.36 -3.10 -5.79
CA LEU A 68 -14.88 -2.00 -6.60
C LEU A 68 -16.26 -1.53 -6.09
N LEU A 69 -17.13 -2.46 -5.69
CA LEU A 69 -18.46 -2.13 -5.17
C LEU A 69 -18.40 -1.31 -3.88
N LEU A 70 -17.51 -1.68 -2.95
CA LEU A 70 -17.30 -0.93 -1.72
C LEU A 70 -16.80 0.49 -2.03
N ALA A 71 -15.81 0.62 -2.90
CA ALA A 71 -15.27 1.91 -3.32
C ALA A 71 -16.35 2.80 -3.97
N VAL A 72 -17.17 2.24 -4.85
CA VAL A 72 -18.29 2.95 -5.48
C VAL A 72 -19.31 3.42 -4.44
N ALA A 73 -19.66 2.58 -3.45
CA ALA A 73 -20.61 2.97 -2.40
C ALA A 73 -20.11 4.18 -1.60
N VAL A 74 -18.84 4.17 -1.19
CA VAL A 74 -18.20 5.28 -0.47
C VAL A 74 -18.13 6.54 -1.34
N THR A 75 -17.73 6.39 -2.61
CA THR A 75 -17.72 7.51 -3.56
C THR A 75 -19.12 8.09 -3.78
N VAL A 76 -20.18 7.28 -3.81
CA VAL A 76 -21.55 7.80 -3.93
C VAL A 76 -21.93 8.66 -2.73
N ILE A 77 -21.50 8.30 -1.51
CA ILE A 77 -21.65 9.16 -0.33
C ILE A 77 -20.87 10.47 -0.54
N GLU A 78 -19.58 10.39 -0.84
CA GLU A 78 -18.70 11.56 -1.00
C GLU A 78 -19.20 12.52 -2.08
N VAL A 79 -19.42 12.03 -3.30
CA VAL A 79 -19.93 12.81 -4.44
C VAL A 79 -21.32 13.34 -4.15
N GLY A 80 -22.20 12.52 -3.57
CA GLY A 80 -23.57 12.93 -3.23
C GLY A 80 -23.59 14.13 -2.28
N LEU A 81 -22.71 14.12 -1.27
CA LEU A 81 -22.54 15.24 -0.35
C LEU A 81 -21.95 16.48 -1.02
N ILE A 82 -20.91 16.31 -1.83
CA ILE A 82 -20.29 17.42 -2.57
C ILE A 82 -21.32 18.09 -3.49
N VAL A 83 -22.01 17.30 -4.32
CA VAL A 83 -23.02 17.80 -5.26
C VAL A 83 -24.18 18.45 -4.51
N MET A 84 -24.63 17.86 -3.40
CA MET A 84 -25.70 18.43 -2.58
C MET A 84 -25.30 19.81 -2.04
N LEU A 85 -24.07 19.96 -1.53
CA LEU A 85 -23.57 21.25 -1.05
C LEU A 85 -23.39 22.27 -2.17
N MET A 86 -22.91 21.85 -3.33
CA MET A 86 -22.80 22.72 -4.51
C MET A 86 -24.18 23.25 -4.95
N VAL A 87 -25.22 22.41 -4.88
CA VAL A 87 -26.59 22.79 -5.24
C VAL A 87 -27.26 23.68 -4.19
N SER A 88 -27.01 23.45 -2.89
CA SER A 88 -27.72 24.17 -1.82
C SER A 88 -26.97 25.30 -1.14
N GLY A 89 -25.68 25.48 -1.41
CA GLY A 89 -24.92 26.56 -0.82
C GLY A 89 -25.37 27.93 -1.35
N ASN A 90 -25.54 28.89 -0.45
CA ASN A 90 -25.99 30.25 -0.77
C ASN A 90 -24.81 31.22 -1.04
N GLY A 91 -23.64 30.71 -1.48
CA GLY A 91 -22.37 31.47 -1.56
C GLY A 91 -21.35 30.92 -2.55
N ASP A 92 -20.06 31.21 -2.32
CA ASP A 92 -18.90 30.87 -3.19
C ASP A 92 -18.60 29.34 -3.15
N THR A 93 -19.51 28.55 -3.73
CA THR A 93 -19.49 27.08 -3.74
C THR A 93 -18.55 26.48 -4.77
N ALA A 94 -17.95 27.33 -5.62
CA ALA A 94 -17.06 26.95 -6.72
C ALA A 94 -15.87 26.10 -6.26
N THR A 95 -15.39 26.30 -5.02
CA THR A 95 -14.25 25.56 -4.46
C THR A 95 -14.63 24.43 -3.51
N LEU A 96 -15.92 24.27 -3.13
CA LEU A 96 -16.30 23.28 -2.12
C LEU A 96 -15.97 21.84 -2.54
N ALA A 97 -16.18 21.52 -3.81
CA ALA A 97 -15.79 20.23 -4.39
C ALA A 97 -14.28 19.97 -4.23
N ARG A 98 -13.46 20.95 -4.64
CA ARG A 98 -12.01 20.88 -4.49
C ARG A 98 -11.61 20.76 -3.03
N ASP A 99 -12.15 21.59 -2.16
CA ASP A 99 -11.74 21.68 -0.76
C ASP A 99 -12.08 20.39 -0.01
N THR A 100 -13.21 19.74 -0.36
CA THR A 100 -13.61 18.43 0.20
C THR A 100 -12.71 17.31 -0.31
N VAL A 101 -12.46 17.21 -1.63
CA VAL A 101 -11.56 16.19 -2.20
C VAL A 101 -10.14 16.37 -1.67
N PHE A 102 -9.65 17.61 -1.62
CA PHE A 102 -8.34 17.93 -1.06
C PHE A 102 -8.25 17.55 0.43
N ALA A 103 -9.28 17.85 1.23
CA ALA A 103 -9.33 17.43 2.62
C ALA A 103 -9.30 15.90 2.75
N ALA A 104 -10.06 15.18 1.94
CA ALA A 104 -10.08 13.71 1.94
C ALA A 104 -8.69 13.12 1.65
N VAL A 105 -7.99 13.65 0.64
CA VAL A 105 -6.61 13.25 0.32
C VAL A 105 -5.64 13.57 1.47
N MET A 106 -5.76 14.74 2.09
CA MET A 106 -4.90 15.11 3.21
C MET A 106 -5.14 14.25 4.45
N ILE A 107 -6.40 13.94 4.75
CA ILE A 107 -6.80 13.09 5.88
C ILE A 107 -6.35 11.66 5.64
N THR A 108 -6.51 11.10 4.44
CA THR A 108 -6.05 9.74 4.12
C THR A 108 -4.53 9.63 4.20
N LEU A 109 -3.79 10.49 3.49
CA LEU A 109 -2.33 10.42 3.39
C LEU A 109 -1.59 10.77 4.68
N ASN A 110 -2.08 11.73 5.46
CA ASN A 110 -1.38 12.21 6.66
C ASN A 110 -2.08 11.76 7.94
N GLY A 111 -3.41 11.79 7.96
CA GLY A 111 -4.21 11.39 9.13
C GLY A 111 -4.23 9.87 9.29
N ILE A 112 -4.84 9.15 8.35
CA ILE A 112 -5.07 7.70 8.44
C ILE A 112 -3.75 6.93 8.38
N VAL A 113 -2.94 7.16 7.32
CA VAL A 113 -1.62 6.50 7.20
C VAL A 113 -0.72 6.86 8.40
N GLY A 114 -0.64 8.13 8.78
CA GLY A 114 0.18 8.56 9.90
C GLY A 114 -0.25 7.93 11.22
N LEU A 115 -1.55 7.91 11.50
CA LEU A 115 -2.10 7.27 12.69
C LEU A 115 -1.84 5.76 12.70
N ALA A 116 -2.02 5.08 11.57
CA ALA A 116 -1.74 3.66 11.43
C ALA A 116 -0.27 3.33 11.72
N LEU A 117 0.66 4.10 11.15
CA LEU A 117 2.09 3.93 11.38
C LEU A 117 2.48 4.19 12.83
N VAL A 118 1.93 5.25 13.46
CA VAL A 118 2.16 5.55 14.87
C VAL A 118 1.63 4.45 15.77
N VAL A 119 0.41 3.97 15.50
CA VAL A 119 -0.21 2.88 16.27
C VAL A 119 0.61 1.59 16.13
N ALA A 120 1.03 1.23 14.92
CA ALA A 120 1.87 0.06 14.68
C ALA A 120 3.23 0.19 15.37
N ALA A 121 3.91 1.34 15.24
CA ALA A 121 5.20 1.57 15.87
C ALA A 121 5.13 1.59 17.41
N ILE A 122 4.05 2.12 18.00
CA ILE A 122 3.86 2.10 19.46
C ILE A 122 3.60 0.68 19.96
N ARG A 123 2.81 -0.12 19.22
CA ARG A 123 2.36 -1.43 19.70
C ARG A 123 3.32 -2.57 19.37
N HIS A 124 3.96 -2.52 18.20
CA HIS A 124 4.76 -3.59 17.60
C HIS A 124 6.21 -3.18 17.34
N HIS A 125 6.61 -1.96 17.73
CA HIS A 125 7.95 -1.37 17.57
C HIS A 125 8.40 -1.09 16.12
N LEU A 126 8.02 -1.92 15.15
CA LEU A 126 8.32 -1.77 13.73
C LEU A 126 7.05 -1.93 12.90
N ALA A 127 6.90 -1.10 11.86
CA ALA A 127 5.79 -1.17 10.93
C ALA A 127 6.27 -1.88 9.65
N VAL A 128 5.96 -3.17 9.50
CA VAL A 128 6.37 -3.98 8.34
C VAL A 128 5.32 -3.90 7.24
N PHE A 129 5.74 -3.53 6.03
CA PHE A 129 4.88 -3.45 4.84
C PHE A 129 5.71 -3.64 3.57
N ASN A 130 5.05 -3.91 2.44
CA ASN A 130 5.68 -4.01 1.13
C ASN A 130 5.87 -2.60 0.53
N PRO A 131 7.12 -2.13 0.37
CA PRO A 131 7.40 -0.78 -0.13
C PRO A 131 7.12 -0.61 -1.63
N GLU A 132 7.15 -1.68 -2.42
CA GLU A 132 6.92 -1.63 -3.87
C GLU A 132 5.43 -1.38 -4.17
N GLY A 133 4.56 -2.20 -3.57
CA GLY A 133 3.10 -2.04 -3.67
C GLY A 133 2.65 -0.70 -3.10
N THR A 134 3.11 -0.37 -1.89
CA THR A 134 2.81 0.89 -1.21
C THR A 134 3.30 2.11 -2.00
N GLY A 135 4.53 2.05 -2.52
CA GLY A 135 5.11 3.12 -3.33
C GLY A 135 4.33 3.36 -4.62
N SER A 136 3.88 2.29 -5.29
CA SER A 136 3.05 2.39 -6.50
C SER A 136 1.67 3.03 -6.23
N ALA A 137 1.05 2.71 -5.10
CA ALA A 137 -0.23 3.29 -4.68
C ALA A 137 -0.07 4.80 -4.41
N LEU A 138 0.96 5.18 -3.64
CA LEU A 138 1.26 6.58 -3.36
C LEU A 138 1.59 7.37 -4.63
N ALA A 139 2.39 6.82 -5.55
CA ALA A 139 2.69 7.46 -6.82
C ALA A 139 1.44 7.71 -7.67
N THR A 140 0.48 6.78 -7.64
CA THR A 140 -0.81 6.93 -8.32
C THR A 140 -1.63 8.07 -7.71
N VAL A 141 -1.73 8.14 -6.37
CA VAL A 141 -2.39 9.27 -5.68
C VAL A 141 -1.73 10.60 -6.04
N ILE A 142 -0.39 10.68 -6.02
CA ILE A 142 0.35 11.89 -6.37
C ILE A 142 0.07 12.30 -7.81
N THR A 143 0.01 11.34 -8.74
CA THR A 143 -0.29 11.60 -10.15
C THR A 143 -1.71 12.12 -10.34
N LEU A 144 -2.69 11.48 -9.69
CA LEU A 144 -4.09 11.89 -9.71
C LEU A 144 -4.29 13.30 -9.12
N ALA A 145 -3.73 13.56 -7.93
CA ALA A 145 -3.79 14.86 -7.28
C ALA A 145 -3.05 15.94 -8.09
N GLY A 146 -1.89 15.60 -8.65
CA GLY A 146 -1.12 16.49 -9.53
C GLY A 146 -1.95 16.92 -10.74
N LEU A 147 -2.52 15.96 -11.46
CA LEU A 147 -3.31 16.20 -12.66
C LEU A 147 -4.60 16.99 -12.38
N THR A 148 -5.31 16.64 -11.30
CA THR A 148 -6.68 17.15 -11.07
C THR A 148 -6.73 18.35 -10.14
N LEU A 149 -5.82 18.47 -9.17
CA LEU A 149 -5.84 19.54 -8.16
C LEU A 149 -4.68 20.53 -8.34
N VAL A 150 -3.52 20.12 -8.85
CA VAL A 150 -2.36 21.03 -8.97
C VAL A 150 -2.31 21.70 -10.34
N VAL A 151 -2.34 20.93 -11.42
CA VAL A 151 -2.24 21.43 -12.81
C VAL A 151 -3.23 22.56 -13.14
N PRO A 152 -4.52 22.53 -12.72
CA PRO A 152 -5.45 23.61 -13.05
C PRO A 152 -5.03 24.99 -12.54
N ALA A 153 -4.21 25.06 -11.49
CA ALA A 153 -3.69 26.33 -10.98
C ALA A 153 -2.64 26.98 -11.89
N PHE A 154 -2.10 26.23 -12.87
CA PHE A 154 -1.04 26.66 -13.77
C PHE A 154 -1.47 26.74 -15.23
N THR A 155 -2.68 26.28 -15.57
CA THR A 155 -3.22 26.39 -16.93
C THR A 155 -3.59 27.83 -17.26
N THR A 156 -3.34 28.24 -18.51
CA THR A 156 -3.63 29.61 -19.00
C THR A 156 -4.80 29.66 -20.00
N SER A 157 -5.42 28.50 -20.27
CA SER A 157 -6.49 28.35 -21.25
C SER A 157 -7.83 28.98 -20.81
N GLU A 158 -8.00 29.18 -19.52
CA GLU A 158 -9.18 29.76 -18.87
C GLU A 158 -8.71 30.68 -17.73
N ALA A 159 -9.55 31.62 -17.30
CA ALA A 159 -9.18 32.57 -16.26
C ALA A 159 -9.41 31.97 -14.87
N GLY A 160 -8.33 31.76 -14.12
CA GLY A 160 -8.40 31.20 -12.76
C GLY A 160 -8.07 29.71 -12.71
N PRO A 161 -8.23 29.06 -11.55
CA PRO A 161 -7.81 27.68 -11.32
C PRO A 161 -8.83 26.65 -11.86
N VAL A 162 -9.35 26.87 -13.07
CA VAL A 162 -10.41 26.08 -13.71
C VAL A 162 -9.88 25.38 -14.96
N LEU A 163 -10.42 24.20 -15.25
CA LEU A 163 -10.12 23.48 -16.49
C LEU A 163 -11.18 23.80 -17.55
N THR A 164 -10.75 23.97 -18.80
CA THR A 164 -11.69 23.98 -19.94
C THR A 164 -12.44 22.64 -20.03
N GLY A 165 -13.61 22.60 -20.67
CA GLY A 165 -14.39 21.36 -20.79
C GLY A 165 -13.61 20.18 -21.40
N SER A 166 -12.73 20.43 -22.36
CA SER A 166 -11.86 19.39 -22.95
C SER A 166 -10.76 18.93 -22.00
N GLN A 167 -10.13 19.85 -21.25
CA GLN A 167 -9.15 19.51 -20.22
C GLN A 167 -9.78 18.73 -19.06
N LEU A 168 -10.98 19.12 -18.62
CA LEU A 168 -11.74 18.42 -17.58
C LEU A 168 -12.13 17.01 -18.05
N THR A 169 -12.60 16.87 -19.29
CA THR A 169 -12.92 15.55 -19.88
C THR A 169 -11.67 14.66 -19.92
N PHE A 170 -10.54 15.21 -20.36
CA PHE A 170 -9.27 14.48 -20.35
C PHE A 170 -8.86 14.06 -18.94
N ALA A 171 -8.88 14.99 -17.98
CA ALA A 171 -8.50 14.73 -16.60
C ALA A 171 -9.41 13.66 -15.95
N ALA A 172 -10.72 13.71 -16.21
CA ALA A 172 -11.68 12.71 -15.76
C ALA A 172 -11.38 11.32 -16.34
N LEU A 173 -11.22 11.21 -17.66
CA LEU A 173 -10.93 9.92 -18.30
C LEU A 173 -9.58 9.35 -17.86
N ALA A 174 -8.53 10.18 -17.79
CA ALA A 174 -7.22 9.77 -17.32
C ALA A 174 -7.27 9.29 -15.85
N SER A 175 -8.04 9.98 -15.01
CA SER A 175 -8.21 9.59 -13.60
C SER A 175 -8.90 8.23 -13.45
N LEU A 176 -9.96 8.00 -14.25
CA LEU A 176 -10.66 6.71 -14.27
C LEU A 176 -9.74 5.58 -14.76
N VAL A 177 -8.95 5.82 -15.81
CA VAL A 177 -8.00 4.84 -16.35
C VAL A 177 -6.92 4.51 -15.33
N LEU A 178 -6.34 5.50 -14.65
CA LEU A 178 -5.33 5.29 -13.62
C LEU A 178 -5.90 4.50 -12.44
N TYR A 179 -7.09 4.85 -11.96
CA TYR A 179 -7.77 4.11 -10.90
C TYR A 179 -8.06 2.66 -11.30
N ALA A 180 -8.65 2.43 -12.48
CA ALA A 180 -8.95 1.10 -12.96
C ALA A 180 -7.68 0.24 -13.17
N SER A 181 -6.61 0.84 -13.68
CA SER A 181 -5.31 0.17 -13.85
C SER A 181 -4.71 -0.23 -12.51
N PHE A 182 -4.83 0.64 -11.50
CA PHE A 182 -4.39 0.33 -10.14
C PHE A 182 -5.22 -0.80 -9.53
N VAL A 183 -6.55 -0.73 -9.58
CA VAL A 183 -7.44 -1.79 -9.07
C VAL A 183 -7.13 -3.13 -9.74
N PHE A 184 -6.94 -3.15 -11.06
CA PHE A 184 -6.55 -4.36 -11.78
C PHE A 184 -5.18 -4.91 -11.34
N THR A 185 -4.21 -4.03 -11.13
CA THR A 185 -2.88 -4.41 -10.65
C THR A 185 -2.94 -5.00 -9.25
N GLN A 186 -3.70 -4.37 -8.35
CA GLN A 186 -3.87 -4.77 -6.96
C GLN A 186 -4.64 -6.09 -6.80
N THR A 187 -5.61 -6.36 -7.68
CA THR A 187 -6.52 -7.51 -7.52
C THR A 187 -6.18 -8.70 -8.41
N VAL A 188 -5.46 -8.48 -9.52
CA VAL A 188 -5.17 -9.54 -10.51
C VAL A 188 -3.68 -9.68 -10.77
N ARG A 189 -3.01 -8.65 -11.33
CA ARG A 189 -1.68 -8.81 -11.94
C ARG A 189 -0.53 -8.93 -10.94
N HIS A 190 -0.57 -8.17 -9.85
CA HIS A 190 0.50 -8.09 -8.86
C HIS A 190 -0.07 -8.09 -7.43
N ARG A 191 -1.08 -8.94 -7.19
CA ARG A 191 -1.80 -9.06 -5.90
C ARG A 191 -0.84 -9.24 -4.71
N ASP A 192 0.23 -9.99 -4.91
CA ASP A 192 1.22 -10.33 -3.87
C ASP A 192 1.91 -9.11 -3.27
N PHE A 193 2.00 -7.99 -4.00
CA PHE A 193 2.56 -6.74 -3.48
C PHE A 193 1.64 -6.02 -2.49
N PHE A 194 0.38 -6.45 -2.40
CA PHE A 194 -0.65 -5.81 -1.58
C PHE A 194 -1.21 -6.75 -0.50
N LEU A 195 -0.72 -7.99 -0.39
CA LEU A 195 -1.15 -8.90 0.68
C LEU A 195 -0.47 -8.56 2.02
N PRO A 196 -1.09 -8.86 3.17
CA PRO A 196 -0.52 -8.52 4.48
C PRO A 196 0.76 -9.31 4.77
N ASN A 197 1.80 -8.59 5.20
CA ASN A 197 3.02 -9.17 5.74
C ASN A 197 2.91 -9.12 7.28
N THR A 198 2.50 -10.21 7.93
CA THR A 198 2.37 -10.25 9.40
C THR A 198 3.68 -10.70 10.05
N THR A 199 4.11 -10.04 11.14
CA THR A 199 5.27 -10.48 11.93
C THR A 199 4.90 -11.55 12.97
N SER A 200 3.60 -11.74 13.23
CA SER A 200 3.08 -12.50 14.38
C SER A 200 2.87 -14.01 14.14
N THR A 201 3.31 -14.56 13.01
CA THR A 201 3.18 -16.00 12.73
C THR A 201 4.53 -16.57 12.24
N PRO A 202 5.10 -17.57 12.94
CA PRO A 202 6.26 -18.29 12.43
C PRO A 202 5.90 -19.02 11.13
N GLY A 203 6.40 -18.50 10.02
CA GLY A 203 6.10 -19.01 8.67
C GLY A 203 4.74 -18.53 8.15
N GLY A 204 4.74 -17.88 6.99
CA GLY A 204 3.52 -17.66 6.22
C GLY A 204 3.32 -16.21 5.77
N TRP A 205 3.23 -16.05 4.46
CA TRP A 205 2.18 -15.21 3.90
C TRP A 205 0.91 -15.52 4.68
N ALA A 206 0.32 -14.55 5.36
CA ALA A 206 -1.02 -14.72 5.89
C ALA A 206 -1.99 -14.79 4.71
N SER A 207 -2.06 -15.94 4.04
CA SER A 207 -3.36 -16.45 3.64
C SER A 207 -4.07 -16.70 4.95
N ALA A 208 -5.23 -16.08 5.14
CA ALA A 208 -6.08 -16.43 6.27
C ALA A 208 -6.29 -17.95 6.24
N ASP A 209 -5.82 -18.67 7.26
CA ASP A 209 -6.19 -20.06 7.47
C ASP A 209 -7.71 -20.13 7.61
N ASP A 210 -8.36 -20.90 6.73
CA ASP A 210 -9.74 -21.35 6.88
C ASP A 210 -9.89 -22.76 6.25
N ALA A 211 -10.73 -23.59 6.88
CA ALA A 211 -10.70 -25.06 6.83
C ALA A 211 -11.30 -25.73 5.57
N ASP A 212 -11.56 -24.98 4.49
CA ASP A 212 -12.17 -25.45 3.23
C ASP A 212 -11.48 -24.96 1.94
N GLY A 213 -10.49 -24.06 2.05
CA GLY A 213 -9.60 -23.72 0.94
C GLY A 213 -10.16 -22.76 -0.12
N ASP A 214 -11.23 -21.99 0.15
CA ASP A 214 -11.74 -20.96 -0.78
C ASP A 214 -11.54 -19.51 -0.32
N GLY A 215 -11.04 -19.29 0.90
CA GLY A 215 -10.60 -17.97 1.38
C GLY A 215 -11.71 -16.93 1.57
N HIS A 216 -12.98 -17.35 1.61
CA HIS A 216 -14.11 -16.47 1.91
C HIS A 216 -15.06 -17.15 2.91
N ALA A 217 -15.66 -16.37 3.81
CA ALA A 217 -16.86 -16.88 4.49
C ALA A 217 -17.88 -17.33 3.42
N ASP A 218 -18.71 -18.34 3.71
CA ASP A 218 -19.77 -18.75 2.77
C ASP A 218 -20.53 -17.52 2.25
N PRO A 219 -20.64 -17.32 0.92
CA PRO A 219 -21.28 -16.14 0.38
C PRO A 219 -22.73 -16.07 0.88
N PRO A 220 -23.21 -14.88 1.25
CA PRO A 220 -24.54 -14.74 1.84
C PRO A 220 -25.61 -15.29 0.90
N THR A 221 -26.72 -15.72 1.48
CA THR A 221 -27.83 -16.21 0.68
C THR A 221 -28.34 -15.10 -0.23
N ASP A 222 -28.91 -15.46 -1.39
CA ASP A 222 -29.41 -14.44 -2.35
C ASP A 222 -30.40 -13.48 -1.71
N ARG A 223 -31.20 -13.96 -0.76
CA ARG A 223 -32.12 -13.12 0.01
C ARG A 223 -31.39 -12.09 0.87
N GLU A 224 -30.35 -12.50 1.58
CA GLU A 224 -29.53 -11.60 2.41
C GLU A 224 -28.81 -10.56 1.54
N ALA A 225 -28.23 -10.98 0.42
CA ALA A 225 -27.58 -10.09 -0.53
C ALA A 225 -28.55 -9.04 -1.09
N TRP A 226 -29.76 -9.44 -1.52
CA TRP A 226 -30.77 -8.50 -1.99
C TRP A 226 -31.31 -7.58 -0.90
N THR A 227 -31.48 -8.08 0.34
CA THR A 227 -31.88 -7.21 1.46
C THR A 227 -30.79 -6.20 1.79
N SER A 228 -29.52 -6.60 1.79
CA SER A 228 -28.40 -5.70 1.99
C SER A 228 -28.26 -4.69 0.85
N ALA A 229 -28.48 -5.09 -0.40
CA ALA A 229 -28.48 -4.16 -1.53
C ALA A 229 -29.57 -3.09 -1.39
N PHE A 230 -30.78 -3.46 -0.96
CA PHE A 230 -31.85 -2.49 -0.70
C PHE A 230 -31.51 -1.55 0.46
N LEU A 231 -31.02 -2.10 1.58
CA LEU A 231 -30.63 -1.32 2.76
C LEU A 231 -29.44 -0.42 2.49
N LEU A 232 -28.48 -0.84 1.65
CA LEU A 232 -27.38 -0.02 1.16
C LEU A 232 -27.92 1.22 0.44
N VAL A 233 -28.81 1.04 -0.55
CA VAL A 233 -29.39 2.18 -1.29
C VAL A 233 -30.16 3.12 -0.34
N LEU A 234 -30.92 2.56 0.60
CA LEU A 234 -31.62 3.35 1.61
C LEU A 234 -30.65 4.15 2.50
N SER A 235 -29.56 3.53 2.96
CA SER A 235 -28.50 4.19 3.72
C SER A 235 -27.86 5.31 2.91
N LEU A 236 -27.50 5.09 1.65
CA LEU A 236 -26.87 6.11 0.80
C LEU A 236 -27.75 7.36 0.65
N VAL A 237 -29.04 7.17 0.33
CA VAL A 237 -30.01 8.28 0.23
C VAL A 237 -30.14 9.01 1.56
N THR A 238 -30.21 8.26 2.66
CA THR A 238 -30.41 8.80 3.99
C THR A 238 -29.18 9.58 4.47
N VAL A 239 -27.98 9.08 4.22
CA VAL A 239 -26.71 9.73 4.56
C VAL A 239 -26.60 11.08 3.86
N VAL A 240 -26.83 11.11 2.54
CA VAL A 240 -26.79 12.36 1.77
C VAL A 240 -27.81 13.37 2.29
N GLY A 241 -29.03 12.90 2.58
CA GLY A 241 -30.08 13.76 3.10
C GLY A 241 -29.84 14.28 4.51
N LEU A 242 -29.39 13.44 5.44
CA LEU A 242 -29.14 13.83 6.84
C LEU A 242 -27.94 14.78 6.94
N ALA A 243 -26.90 14.53 6.16
CA ALA A 243 -25.75 15.41 6.11
C ALA A 243 -26.09 16.82 5.58
N LYS A 244 -27.05 16.92 4.63
CA LYS A 244 -27.61 18.22 4.23
C LYS A 244 -28.27 18.95 5.39
N VAL A 245 -29.05 18.24 6.21
CA VAL A 245 -29.70 18.85 7.38
C VAL A 245 -28.65 19.28 8.41
N GLU A 246 -27.62 18.46 8.62
CA GLU A 246 -26.49 18.74 9.51
C GLU A 246 -25.57 19.87 9.02
N SER A 247 -25.47 20.12 7.71
CA SER A 247 -24.55 21.13 7.18
C SER A 247 -24.82 22.52 7.78
N ASN A 248 -26.09 22.88 7.99
CA ASN A 248 -26.47 24.13 8.67
C ASN A 248 -25.82 24.26 10.06
N SER A 249 -25.82 23.16 10.82
CA SER A 249 -25.24 23.14 12.18
C SER A 249 -23.71 23.18 12.15
N ILE A 250 -23.10 22.56 11.13
CA ILE A 250 -21.64 22.60 10.91
C ILE A 250 -21.21 24.02 10.50
N GLU A 251 -21.93 24.65 9.56
CA GLU A 251 -21.71 26.03 9.12
C GLU A 251 -21.83 27.01 10.29
N ASP A 252 -22.93 26.94 11.06
CA ASP A 252 -23.13 27.76 12.26
C ASP A 252 -21.98 27.58 13.28
N ALA A 253 -21.48 26.36 13.46
CA ALA A 253 -20.38 26.08 14.37
C ALA A 253 -19.04 26.63 13.86
N VAL A 254 -18.75 26.52 12.56
CA VAL A 254 -17.54 27.06 11.91
C VAL A 254 -17.53 28.58 11.99
N ASP A 255 -18.65 29.23 11.64
CA ASP A 255 -18.82 30.68 11.72
C ASP A 255 -18.69 31.19 13.15
N TRP A 256 -19.29 30.46 14.10
CA TRP A 256 -19.22 30.81 15.52
C TRP A 256 -17.78 30.70 16.09
N LEU A 257 -16.99 29.75 15.61
CA LEU A 257 -15.56 29.62 15.95
C LEU A 257 -14.69 30.66 15.23
N GLY A 258 -15.23 31.34 14.20
CA GLY A 258 -14.49 32.26 13.36
C GLY A 258 -13.51 31.54 12.42
N PHE A 259 -13.80 30.29 12.06
CA PHE A 259 -12.98 29.50 11.15
C PHE A 259 -13.36 29.75 9.68
N PRO A 260 -12.43 29.53 8.72
CA PRO A 260 -12.74 29.64 7.30
C PRO A 260 -13.81 28.63 6.89
N HIS A 261 -14.70 29.02 5.96
CA HIS A 261 -15.78 28.15 5.46
C HIS A 261 -15.25 26.84 4.82
N ALA A 262 -14.00 26.83 4.32
CA ALA A 262 -13.33 25.61 3.84
C ALA A 262 -13.24 24.49 4.91
N VAL A 263 -13.32 24.83 6.21
CA VAL A 263 -13.35 23.85 7.30
C VAL A 263 -14.61 22.99 7.26
N VAL A 264 -15.72 23.46 6.69
CA VAL A 264 -16.93 22.64 6.50
C VAL A 264 -16.62 21.38 5.67
N GLY A 265 -15.87 21.54 4.56
CA GLY A 265 -15.42 20.43 3.73
C GLY A 265 -14.52 19.44 4.48
N VAL A 266 -13.67 19.94 5.38
CA VAL A 266 -12.81 19.10 6.24
C VAL A 266 -13.64 18.27 7.23
N VAL A 267 -14.64 18.89 7.87
CA VAL A 267 -15.55 18.18 8.81
C VAL A 267 -16.32 17.08 8.10
N ILE A 268 -16.79 17.35 6.88
CA ILE A 268 -17.51 16.37 6.08
C ILE A 268 -16.58 15.24 5.64
N ALA A 269 -15.37 15.55 5.15
CA ALA A 269 -14.39 14.53 4.78
C ALA A 269 -14.03 13.62 5.97
N MET A 270 -13.88 14.16 7.17
CA MET A 270 -13.64 13.34 8.39
C MET A 270 -14.82 12.41 8.70
N LEU A 271 -16.06 12.87 8.52
CA LEU A 271 -17.24 12.05 8.75
C LEU A 271 -17.32 10.89 7.76
N VAL A 272 -17.07 11.17 6.47
CA VAL A 272 -17.13 10.16 5.41
C VAL A 272 -16.02 9.13 5.56
N LEU A 273 -14.79 9.54 5.90
CA LEU A 273 -13.63 8.67 6.06
C LEU A 273 -13.53 7.98 7.43
N ALA A 274 -14.49 8.22 8.34
CA ALA A 274 -14.44 7.67 9.69
C ALA A 274 -14.43 6.12 9.71
N PRO A 275 -15.29 5.40 8.95
CA PRO A 275 -15.27 3.93 8.92
C PRO A 275 -13.92 3.37 8.46
N GLU A 276 -13.34 3.94 7.40
CA GLU A 276 -12.04 3.56 6.85
C GLU A 276 -10.92 3.83 7.86
N THR A 277 -10.97 4.97 8.55
CA THR A 277 -10.02 5.29 9.62
C THR A 277 -10.04 4.22 10.71
N ILE A 278 -11.24 3.81 11.14
CA ILE A 278 -11.40 2.77 12.15
C ILE A 278 -10.85 1.42 11.65
N ALA A 279 -11.20 1.03 10.42
CA ALA A 279 -10.71 -0.21 9.81
C ALA A 279 -9.19 -0.24 9.68
N ALA A 280 -8.60 0.87 9.21
CA ALA A 280 -7.16 1.02 9.04
C ALA A 280 -6.41 0.99 10.39
N VAL A 281 -6.92 1.67 11.42
CA VAL A 281 -6.34 1.63 12.77
C VAL A 281 -6.46 0.24 13.38
N ARG A 282 -7.60 -0.43 13.21
CA ARG A 282 -7.79 -1.81 13.69
C ARG A 282 -6.83 -2.77 13.01
N ALA A 283 -6.62 -2.63 11.70
CA ALA A 283 -5.62 -3.42 10.97
C ALA A 283 -4.21 -3.18 11.50
N ALA A 284 -3.83 -1.91 11.75
CA ALA A 284 -2.54 -1.58 12.34
C ALA A 284 -2.36 -2.16 13.76
N LEU A 285 -3.41 -2.11 14.60
CA LEU A 285 -3.39 -2.76 15.92
C LEU A 285 -3.16 -4.27 15.80
N LEU A 286 -3.70 -4.91 14.76
CA LEU A 286 -3.54 -6.35 14.49
C LEU A 286 -2.26 -6.71 13.72
N ASP A 287 -1.28 -5.81 13.65
CA ASP A 287 -0.02 -6.00 12.92
C ASP A 287 -0.20 -6.26 11.41
N ARG A 288 -1.28 -5.70 10.84
CA ARG A 288 -1.59 -5.75 9.41
C ARG A 288 -1.39 -4.38 8.78
N VAL A 289 -0.18 -3.84 8.91
CA VAL A 289 0.15 -2.48 8.44
C VAL A 289 -0.09 -2.35 6.93
N GLN A 290 0.26 -3.35 6.12
CA GLN A 290 -0.02 -3.33 4.68
C GLN A 290 -1.52 -3.16 4.38
N THR A 291 -2.42 -3.86 5.10
CA THR A 291 -3.88 -3.69 4.95
C THR A 291 -4.29 -2.26 5.26
N SER A 292 -3.75 -1.70 6.33
CA SER A 292 -4.00 -0.32 6.74
C SER A 292 -3.62 0.69 5.64
N LEU A 293 -2.41 0.52 5.06
CA LEU A 293 -1.91 1.35 3.97
C LEU A 293 -2.74 1.18 2.69
N ASN A 294 -3.12 -0.06 2.36
CA ASN A 294 -3.99 -0.33 1.20
C ASN A 294 -5.35 0.33 1.33
N LEU A 295 -5.98 0.28 2.51
CA LEU A 295 -7.25 0.94 2.78
C LEU A 295 -7.11 2.46 2.60
N ALA A 296 -6.07 3.06 3.19
CA ALA A 296 -5.86 4.49 3.15
C ALA A 296 -5.52 5.02 1.74
N TYR A 297 -4.55 4.42 1.05
CA TYR A 297 -4.18 4.83 -0.30
C TYR A 297 -5.27 4.49 -1.32
N GLY A 298 -5.92 3.32 -1.19
CA GLY A 298 -7.06 2.93 -2.00
C GLY A 298 -8.21 3.93 -1.90
N SER A 299 -8.54 4.36 -0.68
CA SER A 299 -9.51 5.43 -0.42
C SER A 299 -9.09 6.74 -1.09
N ALA A 300 -7.84 7.19 -0.89
CA ALA A 300 -7.33 8.42 -1.52
C ALA A 300 -7.41 8.38 -3.06
N MET A 301 -7.10 7.23 -3.67
CA MET A 301 -7.22 7.04 -5.12
C MET A 301 -8.67 7.05 -5.59
N ALA A 302 -9.59 6.42 -4.86
CA ALA A 302 -11.01 6.45 -5.18
C ALA A 302 -11.60 7.87 -5.07
N SER A 303 -11.24 8.61 -4.01
CA SER A 303 -11.69 9.99 -3.75
C SER A 303 -11.25 11.00 -4.82
N ILE A 304 -10.28 10.66 -5.67
CA ILE A 304 -9.93 11.48 -6.84
C ILE A 304 -10.40 10.79 -8.13
N GLY A 305 -10.00 9.53 -8.29
CA GLY A 305 -10.17 8.69 -9.47
C GLY A 305 -11.62 8.45 -9.88
N LEU A 306 -12.55 8.47 -8.93
CA LEU A 306 -13.98 8.30 -9.19
C LEU A 306 -14.77 9.61 -8.98
N THR A 307 -14.39 10.41 -7.99
CA THR A 307 -15.09 11.66 -7.63
C THR A 307 -14.91 12.75 -8.68
N ILE A 308 -13.71 12.96 -9.23
CA ILE A 308 -13.49 13.98 -10.28
C ILE A 308 -14.29 13.67 -11.55
N PRO A 309 -14.29 12.44 -12.09
CA PRO A 309 -15.19 12.08 -13.19
C PRO A 309 -16.66 12.30 -12.88
N ALA A 310 -17.11 11.93 -11.68
CA ALA A 310 -18.51 12.09 -11.29
C ALA A 310 -18.92 13.58 -11.21
N ILE A 311 -18.07 14.43 -10.64
CA ILE A 311 -18.31 15.87 -10.58
C ILE A 311 -18.22 16.52 -11.97
N ALA A 312 -17.31 16.08 -12.83
CA ALA A 312 -17.21 16.56 -14.21
C ALA A 312 -18.48 16.24 -15.03
N VAL A 313 -19.11 15.10 -14.75
CA VAL A 313 -20.41 14.75 -15.32
C VAL A 313 -21.51 15.61 -14.70
N ALA A 314 -21.52 15.77 -13.38
CA ALA A 314 -22.50 16.61 -12.69
C ALA A 314 -22.46 18.08 -13.16
N SER A 315 -21.27 18.64 -13.44
CA SER A 315 -21.10 20.02 -13.91
C SER A 315 -21.71 20.31 -15.28
N ILE A 316 -22.16 19.29 -16.02
CA ILE A 316 -22.91 19.48 -17.27
C ILE A 316 -24.30 20.08 -16.99
N TRP A 317 -24.89 19.78 -15.82
CA TRP A 317 -26.24 20.22 -15.45
C TRP A 317 -26.27 21.20 -14.28
N LEU A 318 -25.14 21.41 -13.59
CA LEU A 318 -25.02 22.35 -12.48
C LEU A 318 -24.57 23.72 -13.00
N ASP A 319 -25.24 24.77 -12.55
CA ASP A 319 -24.83 26.15 -12.81
C ASP A 319 -23.74 26.57 -11.81
N GLY A 320 -22.56 26.96 -12.31
CA GLY A 320 -21.44 27.46 -11.50
C GLY A 320 -20.07 26.98 -11.99
N ASP A 321 -19.03 27.79 -11.74
CA ASP A 321 -17.67 27.43 -12.13
C ASP A 321 -17.10 26.35 -11.19
N LEU A 322 -16.50 25.29 -11.76
CA LEU A 322 -15.83 24.24 -11.00
C LEU A 322 -14.33 24.56 -10.87
N ALA A 323 -13.96 25.17 -9.75
CA ALA A 323 -12.57 25.52 -9.45
C ALA A 323 -11.84 24.36 -8.77
N LEU A 324 -11.12 23.54 -9.56
CA LEU A 324 -10.36 22.38 -9.07
C LEU A 324 -8.96 22.72 -8.58
N GLY A 325 -8.33 23.77 -9.10
CA GLY A 325 -6.93 24.07 -8.80
C GLY A 325 -6.73 24.56 -7.36
N VAL A 326 -5.81 23.94 -6.61
CA VAL A 326 -5.34 24.44 -5.31
C VAL A 326 -4.31 25.54 -5.54
N THR A 327 -4.52 26.72 -4.96
CA THR A 327 -3.58 27.84 -5.08
C THR A 327 -2.83 28.06 -3.77
N SER A 328 -1.49 28.13 -3.86
CA SER A 328 -0.62 28.44 -2.72
C SER A 328 -0.27 29.94 -2.73
N GLY A 329 -0.98 30.77 -1.97
CA GLY A 329 -0.51 32.14 -1.72
C GLY A 329 -1.54 33.11 -1.11
N PRO A 330 -1.09 34.30 -0.64
CA PRO A 330 -1.92 35.32 0.03
C PRO A 330 -3.11 35.83 -0.82
N GLY A 331 -3.20 35.41 -2.08
CA GLY A 331 -4.31 35.68 -2.99
C GLY A 331 -5.59 34.90 -2.69
N ALA A 332 -5.59 33.87 -1.83
CA ALA A 332 -6.82 33.20 -1.42
C ALA A 332 -7.78 34.14 -0.67
N ALA A 333 -7.26 35.12 0.08
CA ALA A 333 -8.06 36.16 0.72
C ALA A 333 -8.44 37.32 -0.23
N ALA A 334 -7.72 37.49 -1.35
CA ALA A 334 -7.95 38.57 -2.31
C ALA A 334 -8.87 38.16 -3.47
N ALA A 335 -8.89 36.88 -3.85
CA ALA A 335 -9.78 36.37 -4.90
C ALA A 335 -11.26 36.43 -4.47
N GLY A 336 -11.55 36.11 -3.20
CA GLY A 336 -12.90 36.30 -2.61
C GLY A 336 -13.31 37.77 -2.47
N ALA A 337 -12.36 38.71 -2.48
CA ALA A 337 -12.64 40.15 -2.44
C ALA A 337 -12.72 40.79 -3.83
N ALA A 338 -12.16 40.15 -4.87
CA ALA A 338 -12.15 40.68 -6.23
C ALA A 338 -13.47 40.43 -6.99
N GLY A 339 -14.31 39.50 -6.52
CA GLY A 339 -15.66 39.27 -7.05
C GLY A 339 -16.64 40.42 -6.83
N ASP A 340 -16.33 41.40 -5.96
CA ASP A 340 -17.24 42.49 -5.57
C ASP A 340 -17.01 43.81 -6.33
N LEU A 341 -16.08 43.87 -7.31
CA LEU A 341 -15.75 45.12 -8.02
C LEU A 341 -15.84 45.05 -9.55
N GLY A 342 -16.61 44.10 -10.08
CA GLY A 342 -16.93 44.00 -11.50
C GLY A 342 -18.08 44.93 -11.93
N GLY A 343 -17.92 46.25 -11.83
CA GLY A 343 -18.96 47.16 -12.29
C GLY A 343 -18.67 48.64 -12.09
N ARG A 344 -17.72 49.21 -12.85
CA ARG A 344 -17.76 50.62 -13.27
C ARG A 344 -16.73 50.93 -14.36
N GLU A 345 -17.25 51.47 -15.44
CA GLU A 345 -16.54 51.89 -16.66
C GLU A 345 -15.32 52.78 -16.38
N ARG A 346 -14.22 52.49 -17.09
CA ARG A 346 -13.06 53.37 -17.19
C ARG A 346 -13.42 54.59 -18.04
N ALA A 347 -13.55 55.75 -17.39
CA ALA A 347 -13.46 57.05 -18.06
C ALA A 347 -12.17 57.77 -17.65
N ASP A 348 -11.37 58.03 -18.67
CA ASP A 348 -10.28 59.00 -18.83
C ASP A 348 -10.19 60.13 -17.77
N ARG A 349 -9.02 60.30 -17.15
CA ARG A 349 -8.51 61.60 -16.63
C ARG A 349 -7.03 61.57 -16.27
N ARG A 350 -6.31 62.55 -16.82
CA ARG A 350 -4.88 62.90 -16.62
C ARG A 350 -4.57 63.32 -15.17
N PRO A 351 -3.30 63.25 -14.70
CA PRO A 351 -2.93 63.69 -13.37
C PRO A 351 -2.65 65.20 -13.32
N GLY A 352 -3.20 65.87 -12.30
CA GLY A 352 -2.81 67.21 -11.85
C GLY A 352 -2.13 67.13 -10.47
N PRO A 353 -1.33 68.14 -10.06
CA PRO A 353 -0.32 67.98 -9.04
C PRO A 353 -0.83 68.15 -7.61
N LEU A 354 -0.07 67.53 -6.70
CA LEU A 354 -0.22 67.51 -5.24
C LEU A 354 -0.12 68.92 -4.66
N GLU A 355 -1.12 69.30 -3.85
CA GLU A 355 -1.00 70.38 -2.86
C GLU A 355 -1.29 69.83 -1.47
N ALA A 356 -0.40 70.19 -0.55
CA ALA A 356 -0.46 69.92 0.87
C ALA A 356 -1.46 70.89 1.53
N ASP A 357 -2.15 70.43 2.58
CA ASP A 357 -2.53 71.34 3.65
C ASP A 357 -2.46 70.64 5.01
N GLU A 358 -1.66 71.26 5.88
CA GLU A 358 -1.53 71.01 7.30
C GLU A 358 -2.82 71.43 8.02
N ARG A 359 -3.22 70.70 9.06
CA ARG A 359 -3.63 71.28 10.35
C ARG A 359 -3.99 70.21 11.39
N CYS A 360 -3.12 70.15 12.39
CA CYS A 360 -3.41 69.61 13.72
C CYS A 360 -4.18 70.64 14.56
N GLY A 361 -5.11 70.17 15.38
CA GLY A 361 -5.36 70.72 16.72
C GLY A 361 -6.74 71.29 17.03
N ALA A 362 -7.59 70.50 17.70
CA ALA A 362 -8.32 70.89 18.93
C ALA A 362 -9.09 69.68 19.52
N PRO A 363 -9.15 69.50 20.85
CA PRO A 363 -9.80 68.35 21.49
C PRO A 363 -11.27 68.62 21.86
N GLY A 364 -12.15 67.66 21.57
CA GLY A 364 -13.57 67.65 21.95
C GLY A 364 -13.93 66.46 22.88
N PRO A 365 -15.02 66.56 23.66
CA PRO A 365 -15.07 66.03 25.03
C PRO A 365 -15.50 64.57 25.17
N ALA A 366 -15.17 64.01 26.33
CA ALA A 366 -15.45 62.65 26.79
C ALA A 366 -16.88 62.17 26.54
N ARG A 367 -17.00 61.08 25.77
CA ARG A 367 -18.24 60.32 25.60
C ARG A 367 -18.51 59.47 26.84
N ARG A 368 -19.71 59.68 27.41
CA ARG A 368 -20.29 58.92 28.53
C ARG A 368 -20.40 57.43 28.18
N LEU A 369 -19.95 56.56 29.07
CA LEU A 369 -20.27 55.14 29.09
C LEU A 369 -21.75 54.94 29.51
N PRO A 370 -22.55 54.12 28.79
CA PRO A 370 -23.79 53.57 29.33
C PRO A 370 -23.50 52.34 30.23
N PRO A 371 -24.46 51.97 31.11
CA PRO A 371 -24.21 51.09 32.25
C PRO A 371 -24.05 49.62 31.83
N ALA A 372 -23.31 48.87 32.65
CA ALA A 372 -23.15 47.44 32.55
C ALA A 372 -24.50 46.71 32.61
N TYR A 373 -24.90 46.09 31.50
CA TYR A 373 -25.91 45.03 31.49
C TYR A 373 -25.25 43.73 31.97
N GLY A 374 -25.26 43.52 33.28
CA GLY A 374 -25.07 42.21 33.88
C GLY A 374 -26.32 41.36 33.62
N GLY A 375 -26.29 40.49 32.62
CA GLY A 375 -27.44 39.64 32.32
C GLY A 375 -27.41 38.83 31.03
N ALA A 376 -26.24 38.41 30.54
CA ALA A 376 -26.17 37.51 29.37
C ALA A 376 -24.95 36.57 29.36
N MET A 377 -24.33 36.31 30.51
CA MET A 377 -23.06 35.57 30.58
C MET A 377 -23.17 34.10 31.02
N THR A 378 -24.39 33.64 31.33
CA THR A 378 -24.65 32.25 31.73
C THR A 378 -25.17 31.37 30.59
N ARG A 379 -25.91 31.93 29.61
CA ARG A 379 -26.48 31.15 28.48
C ARG A 379 -25.42 30.80 27.41
N THR A 380 -24.49 31.72 27.13
CA THR A 380 -23.39 31.57 26.17
C THR A 380 -22.30 30.58 26.59
N ARG A 381 -22.07 30.39 27.89
CA ARG A 381 -21.15 29.33 28.39
C ARG A 381 -21.75 27.93 28.30
N SER A 382 -23.08 27.81 28.36
CA SER A 382 -23.75 26.52 28.25
C SER A 382 -23.76 26.00 26.81
N MET A 383 -24.13 26.83 25.81
CA MET A 383 -24.05 26.46 24.38
C MET A 383 -22.62 26.11 23.94
N ARG A 384 -21.60 26.82 24.47
CA ARG A 384 -20.18 26.49 24.29
C ARG A 384 -19.80 25.07 24.70
N ARG A 385 -20.41 24.57 25.78
CA ARG A 385 -20.18 23.21 26.26
C ARG A 385 -20.94 22.19 25.43
N TYR A 386 -22.15 22.53 24.96
CA TYR A 386 -22.96 21.61 24.17
C TYR A 386 -22.43 21.40 22.76
N ALA A 387 -22.00 22.45 22.03
CA ALA A 387 -21.43 22.29 20.68
C ALA A 387 -20.11 21.50 20.70
N ALA A 388 -19.20 21.81 21.64
CA ALA A 388 -17.97 21.06 21.84
C ALA A 388 -18.23 19.61 22.31
N ALA A 389 -19.25 19.39 23.15
CA ALA A 389 -19.66 18.05 23.56
C ALA A 389 -20.35 17.27 22.44
N SER A 390 -20.97 17.92 21.46
CA SER A 390 -21.60 17.26 20.30
C SER A 390 -20.53 16.68 19.38
N ILE A 391 -19.52 17.49 19.04
CA ILE A 391 -18.36 17.06 18.26
C ILE A 391 -17.57 16.00 19.02
N ALA A 392 -17.32 16.20 20.32
CA ALA A 392 -16.64 15.21 21.15
C ALA A 392 -17.44 13.91 21.34
N ALA A 393 -18.77 13.97 21.40
CA ALA A 393 -19.62 12.79 21.49
C ALA A 393 -19.65 12.00 20.18
N VAL A 394 -19.70 12.66 19.02
CA VAL A 394 -19.60 12.00 17.71
C VAL A 394 -18.25 11.27 17.57
N VAL A 395 -17.15 11.91 17.99
CA VAL A 395 -15.81 11.29 18.01
C VAL A 395 -15.70 10.17 19.06
N ALA A 396 -16.29 10.33 20.25
CA ALA A 396 -16.21 9.34 21.33
C ALA A 396 -17.14 8.13 21.12
N LEU A 397 -18.31 8.30 20.50
CA LEU A 397 -19.22 7.19 20.18
C LEU A 397 -18.66 6.32 19.04
N GLY A 398 -17.88 6.89 18.11
CA GLY A 398 -17.10 6.10 17.14
C GLY A 398 -16.03 5.21 17.80
N LEU A 399 -15.56 5.56 19.00
CA LEU A 399 -14.59 4.77 19.77
C LEU A 399 -15.26 3.71 20.68
N ALA A 400 -16.49 3.97 21.15
CA ALA A 400 -17.18 3.10 22.11
C ALA A 400 -17.99 1.94 21.48
N ALA A 401 -18.35 2.03 20.20
CA ALA A 401 -19.04 0.94 19.49
C ALA A 401 -18.13 -0.26 19.13
N CYS A 402 -16.89 -0.28 19.63
CA CYS A 402 -15.82 -1.18 19.19
C CYS A 402 -15.35 -2.19 20.26
N SER A 403 -16.05 -2.33 21.39
CA SER A 403 -15.68 -3.32 22.42
C SER A 403 -16.52 -4.59 22.29
N GLU A 404 -16.27 -5.38 21.26
CA GLU A 404 -16.63 -6.80 21.28
C GLU A 404 -15.45 -7.60 20.71
N GLU A 405 -14.65 -8.15 21.64
CA GLU A 405 -13.55 -9.07 21.35
C GLU A 405 -14.15 -10.45 21.00
N PRO A 406 -13.80 -11.07 19.86
CA PRO A 406 -14.06 -12.48 19.67
C PRO A 406 -13.02 -13.32 20.42
N ASP A 407 -13.50 -14.42 21.01
CA ASP A 407 -12.74 -15.40 21.79
C ASP A 407 -11.47 -15.89 21.07
N ARG A 408 -10.41 -16.06 21.86
CA ARG A 408 -9.15 -16.70 21.44
C ARG A 408 -9.36 -18.22 21.47
N ASP A 409 -9.43 -18.85 20.30
CA ASP A 409 -9.30 -20.30 20.20
C ASP A 409 -7.82 -20.68 20.13
N ASP A 410 -7.43 -21.63 20.98
CA ASP A 410 -6.09 -22.16 21.18
C ASP A 410 -6.03 -23.50 20.44
N ASP A 411 -5.63 -23.50 19.17
CA ASP A 411 -5.38 -24.75 18.45
C ASP A 411 -4.09 -24.69 17.62
N ARG A 412 -3.24 -25.68 17.89
CA ARG A 412 -1.91 -25.90 17.29
C ARG A 412 -2.08 -26.23 15.82
N ILE A 413 -1.51 -25.39 14.95
CA ILE A 413 -1.47 -25.66 13.50
C ILE A 413 -0.18 -26.42 13.18
N VAL A 414 -0.36 -27.64 12.69
CA VAL A 414 0.64 -28.40 11.93
C VAL A 414 0.63 -27.83 10.51
N VAL A 415 1.75 -27.28 10.06
CA VAL A 415 1.90 -26.82 8.67
C VAL A 415 2.13 -28.04 7.79
N THR A 416 1.29 -28.20 6.77
CA THR A 416 1.54 -29.14 5.67
C THR A 416 2.50 -28.44 4.70
N PRO A 417 3.61 -29.08 4.27
CA PRO A 417 4.57 -28.45 3.35
C PRO A 417 3.94 -28.17 1.98
N ALA A 418 4.64 -27.40 1.14
CA ALA A 418 4.42 -27.42 -0.30
C ALA A 418 4.19 -28.87 -0.75
N GLY A 419 3.09 -29.14 -1.45
CA GLY A 419 2.64 -30.49 -1.70
C GLY A 419 3.79 -31.39 -2.18
N ASP A 420 3.82 -32.62 -1.67
CA ASP A 420 4.75 -33.70 -2.02
C ASP A 420 4.62 -34.17 -3.50
N GLY A 421 4.44 -33.23 -4.43
CA GLY A 421 4.03 -33.46 -5.82
C GLY A 421 5.08 -33.12 -6.87
N GLU A 422 5.98 -32.17 -6.62
CA GLU A 422 7.09 -31.91 -7.54
C GLU A 422 8.24 -32.85 -7.14
N GLN A 423 8.38 -33.98 -7.83
CA GLN A 423 9.60 -34.76 -7.68
C GLN A 423 10.77 -33.89 -8.14
N PRO A 424 11.85 -33.75 -7.34
CA PRO A 424 13.04 -33.06 -7.82
C PRO A 424 13.46 -33.70 -9.14
N LEU A 425 13.62 -32.87 -10.18
CA LEU A 425 14.25 -33.30 -11.42
C LEU A 425 15.62 -33.92 -11.07
N GLY A 426 16.08 -34.88 -11.87
CA GLY A 426 17.36 -35.57 -11.59
C GLY A 426 18.53 -34.58 -11.48
N ASP A 427 19.65 -35.01 -10.88
CA ASP A 427 20.84 -34.16 -10.68
C ASP A 427 21.19 -33.37 -11.95
N PRO A 428 21.53 -32.07 -11.81
CA PRO A 428 21.79 -31.20 -12.94
C PRO A 428 22.95 -31.72 -13.79
N VAL A 429 22.90 -31.45 -15.10
CA VAL A 429 24.03 -31.70 -15.99
C VAL A 429 24.83 -30.41 -16.16
N GLY A 430 26.12 -30.49 -15.84
CA GLY A 430 27.02 -29.35 -15.80
C GLY A 430 27.24 -28.83 -14.38
N ASP A 431 28.28 -28.05 -14.21
CA ASP A 431 28.72 -27.50 -12.91
C ASP A 431 28.93 -25.98 -12.98
N GLY A 432 28.47 -25.33 -14.05
CA GLY A 432 28.65 -23.89 -14.25
C GLY A 432 30.09 -23.45 -14.50
N THR A 433 31.06 -24.36 -14.66
CA THR A 433 32.46 -24.00 -14.97
C THR A 433 32.73 -23.89 -16.47
N ARG A 434 31.78 -24.33 -17.30
CA ARG A 434 31.89 -24.36 -18.76
C ARG A 434 30.73 -23.64 -19.41
N ALA A 435 31.04 -22.97 -20.52
CA ALA A 435 30.03 -22.25 -21.29
C ALA A 435 29.10 -23.19 -22.08
N SER A 436 29.51 -24.44 -22.33
CA SER A 436 28.76 -25.39 -23.14
C SER A 436 28.56 -26.74 -22.44
N VAL A 437 27.33 -27.24 -22.41
CA VAL A 437 26.91 -28.55 -21.87
C VAL A 437 25.74 -29.07 -22.69
N GLU A 438 25.73 -30.37 -23.02
CA GLU A 438 24.60 -31.04 -23.73
C GLU A 438 24.10 -30.30 -24.99
N GLY A 439 25.02 -29.66 -25.73
CA GLY A 439 24.70 -28.92 -26.95
C GLY A 439 24.22 -27.47 -26.73
N TYR A 440 23.93 -27.06 -25.50
CA TYR A 440 23.61 -25.67 -25.17
C TYR A 440 24.88 -24.88 -24.87
N THR A 441 24.91 -23.60 -25.26
CA THR A 441 26.05 -22.71 -25.01
C THR A 441 25.62 -21.33 -24.52
N MET A 442 26.26 -20.82 -23.47
CA MET A 442 26.12 -19.43 -23.03
C MET A 442 26.98 -18.50 -23.89
N THR A 443 26.36 -17.52 -24.55
CA THR A 443 27.02 -16.57 -25.44
C THR A 443 26.70 -15.12 -25.07
N ASP A 444 27.40 -14.18 -25.71
CA ASP A 444 27.12 -12.74 -25.63
C ASP A 444 27.06 -12.19 -24.21
N VAL A 445 27.90 -12.75 -23.33
CA VAL A 445 27.89 -12.40 -21.91
C VAL A 445 28.46 -11.00 -21.72
N VAL A 446 27.72 -10.16 -21.00
CA VAL A 446 28.05 -8.79 -20.65
C VAL A 446 27.97 -8.66 -19.14
N LEU A 447 28.96 -7.99 -18.55
CA LEU A 447 28.97 -7.58 -17.16
C LEU A 447 29.24 -6.07 -17.06
N PRO A 448 28.70 -5.38 -16.04
CA PRO A 448 28.99 -3.98 -15.85
C PRO A 448 30.40 -3.76 -15.28
N GLY A 449 30.85 -2.51 -15.28
CA GLY A 449 32.05 -2.11 -14.55
C GLY A 449 31.85 -2.18 -13.02
N PRO A 450 32.93 -2.02 -12.24
CA PRO A 450 32.89 -2.21 -10.78
C PRO A 450 32.31 -1.02 -10.01
N ASP A 451 32.27 0.18 -10.61
CA ASP A 451 32.05 1.43 -9.88
C ASP A 451 30.58 1.81 -9.66
N ARG A 452 29.65 1.15 -10.37
CA ARG A 452 28.22 1.44 -10.29
C ARG A 452 27.38 0.24 -10.71
N PRO A 453 26.13 0.14 -10.22
CA PRO A 453 25.16 -0.81 -10.74
C PRO A 453 25.03 -0.68 -12.27
N GLY A 454 24.98 -1.81 -12.95
CA GLY A 454 24.82 -1.87 -14.39
C GLY A 454 24.23 -3.18 -14.85
N GLU A 455 24.31 -3.43 -16.15
CA GLU A 455 23.63 -4.54 -16.81
C GLU A 455 24.49 -5.81 -16.83
N VAL A 456 23.88 -6.92 -16.44
CA VAL A 456 24.31 -8.27 -16.81
C VAL A 456 23.39 -8.76 -17.93
N ALA A 457 23.98 -9.25 -19.01
CA ALA A 457 23.22 -9.82 -20.12
C ALA A 457 23.92 -11.05 -20.69
N PHE A 458 23.17 -12.02 -21.21
CA PHE A 458 23.70 -13.18 -21.90
C PHE A 458 22.61 -13.85 -22.74
N ARG A 459 23.01 -14.75 -23.64
CA ARG A 459 22.10 -15.64 -24.37
C ARG A 459 22.46 -17.08 -24.08
N ILE A 460 21.47 -17.96 -24.20
CA ILE A 460 21.68 -19.41 -24.25
C ILE A 460 21.26 -19.83 -25.64
N VAL A 461 22.18 -20.43 -26.39
CA VAL A 461 21.91 -20.96 -27.73
C VAL A 461 21.95 -22.47 -27.71
N ASP A 462 21.15 -23.10 -28.58
CA ASP A 462 21.16 -24.55 -28.77
C ASP A 462 22.32 -25.01 -29.67
N ALA A 463 22.34 -26.30 -30.02
CA ALA A 463 23.38 -26.89 -30.86
C ALA A 463 23.41 -26.35 -32.30
N SER A 464 22.31 -25.75 -32.76
CA SER A 464 22.22 -25.09 -34.08
C SER A 464 22.70 -23.63 -34.04
N GLY A 465 22.86 -23.07 -32.84
CA GLY A 465 23.21 -21.67 -32.61
C GLY A 465 22.00 -20.73 -32.54
N GLU A 466 20.78 -21.27 -32.50
CA GLU A 466 19.56 -20.49 -32.32
C GLU A 466 19.34 -20.16 -30.82
N PRO A 467 18.89 -18.94 -30.46
CA PRO A 467 18.57 -18.60 -29.09
C PRO A 467 17.44 -19.45 -28.52
N LEU A 468 17.67 -20.05 -27.35
CA LEU A 468 16.65 -20.77 -26.60
C LEU A 468 15.68 -19.75 -25.98
N THR A 469 14.38 -19.94 -26.23
CA THR A 469 13.31 -19.11 -25.68
C THR A 469 12.27 -19.91 -24.91
N ASP A 470 12.26 -21.23 -25.08
CA ASP A 470 11.33 -22.15 -24.41
C ASP A 470 11.98 -22.82 -23.19
N TYR A 471 11.52 -22.43 -22.00
CA TYR A 471 12.02 -22.88 -20.70
C TYR A 471 10.89 -23.42 -19.83
N VAL A 472 11.21 -24.34 -18.92
CA VAL A 472 10.30 -24.83 -17.88
C VAL A 472 10.64 -24.14 -16.55
N PRO A 473 9.65 -23.61 -15.80
CA PRO A 473 9.90 -23.05 -14.49
C PRO A 473 10.43 -24.10 -13.49
N GLU A 474 11.47 -23.76 -12.74
CA GLU A 474 12.04 -24.52 -11.63
C GLU A 474 12.17 -23.58 -10.42
N GLN A 475 11.71 -24.00 -9.25
CA GLN A 475 11.61 -23.13 -8.06
C GLN A 475 10.95 -21.76 -8.37
N THR A 476 9.84 -21.77 -9.12
CA THR A 476 9.04 -20.58 -9.55
C THR A 476 9.65 -19.65 -10.60
N LYS A 477 10.87 -19.93 -11.10
CA LYS A 477 11.55 -19.10 -12.12
C LYS A 477 11.98 -19.92 -13.32
N LEU A 478 12.03 -19.29 -14.49
CA LEU A 478 12.50 -19.94 -15.73
C LEU A 478 14.01 -20.19 -15.73
N LEU A 479 14.76 -19.36 -15.00
CA LEU A 479 16.22 -19.40 -14.94
C LEU A 479 16.70 -18.74 -13.63
N HIS A 480 17.67 -19.37 -12.96
CA HIS A 480 18.40 -18.76 -11.85
C HIS A 480 19.79 -18.35 -12.32
N ALA A 481 20.15 -17.07 -12.16
CA ALA A 481 21.45 -16.55 -12.56
C ALA A 481 22.27 -16.08 -11.35
N TYR A 482 23.54 -16.47 -11.33
CA TYR A 482 24.48 -16.12 -10.28
C TYR A 482 25.69 -15.43 -10.88
N VAL A 483 26.08 -14.30 -10.29
CA VAL A 483 27.30 -13.59 -10.66
C VAL A 483 28.25 -13.69 -9.48
N VAL A 484 29.29 -14.51 -9.62
CA VAL A 484 30.20 -14.87 -8.54
C VAL A 484 31.64 -14.55 -8.92
N ARG A 485 32.42 -14.00 -7.98
CA ARG A 485 33.84 -13.75 -8.19
C ARG A 485 34.60 -15.08 -8.08
N ASP A 486 35.64 -15.25 -8.88
CA ASP A 486 36.38 -16.53 -9.01
C ASP A 486 37.08 -16.98 -7.72
N ASP A 487 37.32 -16.05 -6.79
CA ASP A 487 37.82 -16.30 -5.42
C ASP A 487 36.70 -16.57 -4.41
N LEU A 488 35.43 -16.60 -4.84
CA LEU A 488 34.24 -16.77 -4.00
C LEU A 488 34.09 -15.69 -2.90
N GLY A 489 34.81 -14.57 -3.02
CA GLY A 489 34.76 -13.46 -2.06
C GLY A 489 33.63 -12.47 -2.33
N ALA A 490 32.93 -12.59 -3.46
CA ALA A 490 31.75 -11.80 -3.76
C ALA A 490 30.74 -12.59 -4.62
N PHE A 491 29.46 -12.43 -4.31
CA PHE A 491 28.35 -13.16 -4.92
C PHE A 491 27.14 -12.26 -5.09
N ARG A 492 26.42 -12.42 -6.20
CA ARG A 492 25.13 -11.78 -6.49
C ARG A 492 24.18 -12.82 -7.08
N HIS A 493 23.00 -12.91 -6.50
CA HIS A 493 21.88 -13.65 -7.06
C HIS A 493 21.05 -12.68 -7.93
N VAL A 494 20.88 -12.99 -9.21
CA VAL A 494 20.21 -12.14 -10.18
C VAL A 494 19.08 -12.92 -10.84
N HIS A 495 17.91 -12.30 -10.94
CA HIS A 495 16.75 -12.85 -11.66
C HIS A 495 16.58 -12.04 -12.95
N PRO A 496 17.28 -12.39 -14.04
CA PRO A 496 17.16 -11.68 -15.30
C PRO A 496 15.79 -11.94 -15.96
N GLU A 497 15.35 -11.02 -16.79
CA GLU A 497 14.15 -11.16 -17.62
C GLU A 497 14.54 -11.62 -19.03
N LEU A 498 13.74 -12.49 -19.63
CA LEU A 498 13.90 -12.97 -21.00
C LEU A 498 13.25 -11.98 -21.97
N GLU A 499 14.01 -11.48 -22.94
CA GLU A 499 13.53 -10.66 -24.04
C GLU A 499 13.09 -11.52 -25.24
N ASP A 500 12.26 -10.95 -26.13
CA ASP A 500 11.72 -11.62 -27.32
C ASP A 500 12.82 -12.16 -28.27
N ASP A 501 14.05 -11.62 -28.21
CA ASP A 501 15.19 -12.03 -29.03
C ASP A 501 16.06 -13.14 -28.39
N GLY A 502 15.63 -13.70 -27.25
CA GLY A 502 16.34 -14.74 -26.50
C GLY A 502 17.44 -14.22 -25.57
N THR A 503 17.56 -12.90 -25.39
CA THR A 503 18.52 -12.29 -24.46
C THR A 503 17.95 -12.28 -23.04
N TRP A 504 18.73 -12.76 -22.08
CA TRP A 504 18.49 -12.57 -20.67
C TRP A 504 19.13 -11.26 -20.22
N ARG A 505 18.38 -10.38 -19.56
CA ARG A 505 18.88 -9.11 -19.02
C ARG A 505 18.52 -8.91 -17.56
N GLY A 506 19.49 -8.48 -16.77
CA GLY A 506 19.29 -8.11 -15.36
C GLY A 506 20.18 -6.93 -14.95
N ARG A 507 19.92 -6.38 -13.76
CA ARG A 507 20.83 -5.41 -13.13
C ARG A 507 21.62 -6.07 -12.02
N VAL A 508 22.90 -5.73 -11.96
CA VAL A 508 23.80 -6.19 -10.91
C VAL A 508 24.75 -5.06 -10.51
N ASP A 509 25.08 -5.02 -9.23
CA ASP A 509 26.17 -4.19 -8.71
C ASP A 509 27.31 -5.09 -8.26
N LEU A 510 28.42 -5.05 -9.00
CA LEU A 510 29.58 -5.89 -8.70
C LEU A 510 30.42 -5.33 -7.55
N GLY A 511 30.46 -4.00 -7.40
CA GLY A 511 31.22 -3.28 -6.36
C GLY A 511 32.75 -3.47 -6.39
N THR A 512 33.29 -4.45 -7.12
CA THR A 512 34.73 -4.74 -7.17
C THR A 512 35.20 -5.22 -8.54
N PRO A 513 36.40 -4.80 -8.99
CA PRO A 513 37.10 -5.44 -10.09
C PRO A 513 37.36 -6.93 -9.82
N GLY A 514 37.71 -7.67 -10.86
CA GLY A 514 38.13 -9.07 -10.68
C GLY A 514 37.74 -9.97 -11.83
N ARG A 515 37.98 -11.26 -11.65
CA ARG A 515 37.47 -12.30 -12.53
C ARG A 515 36.12 -12.76 -11.99
N TRP A 516 35.08 -12.60 -12.80
CA TRP A 516 33.71 -12.89 -12.44
C TRP A 516 33.15 -13.95 -13.37
N ARG A 517 32.31 -14.83 -12.84
CA ARG A 517 31.62 -15.85 -13.60
C ARG A 517 30.12 -15.64 -13.48
N VAL A 518 29.45 -15.62 -14.62
CA VAL A 518 28.00 -15.74 -14.72
C VAL A 518 27.70 -17.23 -14.80
N VAL A 519 26.88 -17.73 -13.88
CA VAL A 519 26.39 -19.12 -13.85
C VAL A 519 24.88 -19.05 -14.04
N ALA A 520 24.33 -19.89 -14.91
CA ALA A 520 22.91 -19.98 -15.15
C ALA A 520 22.45 -21.43 -15.02
N GLU A 521 21.43 -21.64 -14.19
CA GLU A 521 20.70 -22.89 -14.05
C GLU A 521 19.31 -22.75 -14.66
N PHE A 522 18.94 -23.69 -15.54
CA PHE A 522 17.69 -23.64 -16.29
C PHE A 522 17.27 -25.03 -16.77
N VAL A 523 15.99 -25.18 -17.10
CA VAL A 523 15.41 -26.40 -17.68
C VAL A 523 14.86 -26.07 -19.07
N PRO A 524 15.51 -26.50 -20.16
CA PRO A 524 14.93 -26.39 -21.50
C PRO A 524 13.60 -27.14 -21.62
N GLN A 525 12.67 -26.63 -22.43
CA GLN A 525 11.45 -27.39 -22.71
C GLN A 525 11.79 -28.72 -23.41
N GLY A 526 11.27 -29.82 -22.85
CA GLY A 526 11.48 -31.17 -23.39
C GLY A 526 12.66 -31.95 -22.79
N THR A 527 13.41 -31.36 -21.86
CA THR A 527 14.35 -32.09 -21.00
C THR A 527 13.72 -32.40 -19.63
N ASP A 528 14.27 -33.41 -18.95
CA ASP A 528 13.83 -33.90 -17.64
C ASP A 528 14.83 -33.60 -16.51
N ARG A 529 15.85 -32.78 -16.81
CA ARG A 529 16.92 -32.42 -15.87
C ARG A 529 17.34 -30.96 -16.05
N PRO A 530 17.76 -30.28 -14.97
CA PRO A 530 18.36 -28.95 -15.05
C PRO A 530 19.73 -28.99 -15.74
N LEU A 531 20.08 -27.91 -16.41
CA LEU A 531 21.39 -27.67 -17.00
C LEU A 531 22.05 -26.48 -16.32
N VAL A 532 23.35 -26.59 -16.06
CA VAL A 532 24.13 -25.50 -15.44
C VAL A 532 25.29 -25.10 -16.35
N LEU A 533 25.20 -23.90 -16.90
CA LEU A 533 26.21 -23.29 -17.76
C LEU A 533 26.92 -22.15 -17.02
N GLY A 534 28.14 -21.82 -17.42
CA GLY A 534 28.77 -20.59 -16.97
C GLY A 534 29.88 -20.05 -17.84
N ALA A 535 30.04 -18.74 -17.77
CA ALA A 535 31.01 -17.99 -18.56
C ALA A 535 31.78 -17.02 -17.66
N THR A 536 33.10 -17.02 -17.80
CA THR A 536 34.00 -16.21 -17.00
C THR A 536 34.49 -14.99 -17.78
N LEU A 537 34.34 -13.81 -17.20
CA LEU A 537 34.73 -12.53 -17.75
C LEU A 537 35.65 -11.79 -16.78
N ARG A 538 36.45 -10.87 -17.32
CA ARG A 538 37.31 -10.00 -16.52
C ARG A 538 36.69 -8.62 -16.42
N VAL A 539 36.41 -8.17 -15.21
CA VAL A 539 36.03 -6.80 -14.89
C VAL A 539 37.32 -6.01 -14.63
N PRO A 540 37.60 -4.93 -15.41
CA PRO A 540 38.85 -4.18 -15.30
C PRO A 540 39.07 -3.55 -13.93
N GLY A 541 40.33 -3.49 -13.50
CA GLY A 541 40.76 -2.86 -12.25
C GLY A 541 41.75 -3.75 -11.49
N ALA A 542 42.40 -3.16 -10.48
CA ALA A 542 43.26 -3.90 -9.55
C ALA A 542 42.38 -4.59 -8.50
N TRP A 543 42.64 -5.86 -8.26
CA TRP A 543 41.97 -6.67 -7.23
C TRP A 543 42.97 -7.70 -6.73
N ASP A 544 42.91 -7.96 -5.43
CA ASP A 544 43.69 -8.99 -4.74
C ASP A 544 42.75 -10.14 -4.36
N PRO A 545 42.99 -11.38 -4.83
CA PRO A 545 42.15 -12.52 -4.49
C PRO A 545 42.10 -12.75 -2.98
N ALA A 546 40.89 -12.85 -2.43
CA ALA A 546 40.72 -13.23 -1.04
C ALA A 546 40.86 -14.75 -0.88
N GLU A 547 41.47 -15.19 0.22
CA GLU A 547 41.39 -16.60 0.62
C GLU A 547 40.00 -16.89 1.19
N VAL A 548 39.41 -18.01 0.79
CA VAL A 548 38.14 -18.48 1.35
C VAL A 548 38.40 -19.06 2.73
N PRO A 549 37.69 -18.63 3.78
CA PRO A 549 37.82 -19.26 5.10
C PRO A 549 37.43 -20.75 5.02
N VAL A 550 38.28 -21.64 5.50
CA VAL A 550 38.09 -23.10 5.47
C VAL A 550 37.92 -23.62 6.89
N GLY A 551 36.96 -24.54 7.07
CA GLY A 551 36.69 -25.16 8.38
C GLY A 551 35.80 -24.35 9.33
N ASP A 552 35.25 -23.23 8.86
CA ASP A 552 34.29 -22.43 9.63
C ASP A 552 32.87 -23.00 9.49
N ASP A 553 32.39 -23.68 10.53
CA ASP A 553 31.02 -24.18 10.61
C ASP A 553 29.97 -23.08 10.87
N ALA A 554 30.41 -21.83 11.08
CA ALA A 554 29.50 -20.71 11.25
C ALA A 554 30.09 -19.40 10.72
N ALA A 555 29.22 -18.53 10.22
CA ALA A 555 29.58 -17.19 9.75
C ALA A 555 28.49 -16.18 10.12
N THR A 556 28.89 -14.91 10.22
CA THR A 556 27.98 -13.79 10.44
C THR A 556 27.94 -12.92 9.17
N ALA A 557 26.79 -12.36 8.85
CA ALA A 557 26.62 -11.39 7.77
C ALA A 557 27.51 -10.16 7.98
N ASP A 558 27.89 -9.49 6.90
CA ASP A 558 28.73 -8.28 6.95
C ASP A 558 28.07 -7.12 7.73
N ASP A 559 26.74 -7.12 7.83
CA ASP A 559 25.96 -6.15 8.61
C ASP A 559 25.91 -6.47 10.11
N GLY A 560 26.40 -7.65 10.53
CA GLY A 560 26.44 -8.07 11.93
C GLY A 560 25.07 -8.41 12.53
N VAL A 561 24.04 -8.66 11.72
CA VAL A 561 22.68 -8.96 12.20
C VAL A 561 22.42 -10.45 12.24
N VAL A 562 22.77 -11.16 11.17
CA VAL A 562 22.43 -12.58 11.00
C VAL A 562 23.67 -13.45 11.14
N ARG A 563 23.56 -14.52 11.92
CA ARG A 563 24.54 -15.60 12.02
C ARG A 563 23.94 -16.88 11.44
N VAL A 564 24.73 -17.59 10.64
CA VAL A 564 24.39 -18.92 10.12
C VAL A 564 25.41 -19.93 10.60
N SER A 565 24.95 -21.08 11.06
CA SER A 565 25.79 -22.20 11.50
C SER A 565 25.33 -23.51 10.85
N LEU A 566 26.27 -24.35 10.47
CA LEU A 566 26.04 -25.66 9.85
C LEU A 566 25.78 -26.70 10.94
N LEU A 567 24.72 -27.47 10.76
CA LEU A 567 24.33 -28.54 11.69
C LEU A 567 24.83 -29.87 11.13
N GLY A 568 26.04 -30.25 11.52
CA GLY A 568 26.69 -31.49 11.10
C GLY A 568 27.50 -31.38 9.80
N ARG A 569 28.00 -32.53 9.33
CA ARG A 569 28.81 -32.65 8.10
C ARG A 569 28.05 -33.47 7.05
N SER A 570 28.24 -33.12 5.78
CA SER A 570 27.67 -33.83 4.64
C SER A 570 28.70 -34.77 4.01
N GLU A 571 28.26 -35.83 3.34
CA GLU A 571 29.11 -36.78 2.59
C GLU A 571 28.95 -36.56 1.09
N ALA A 572 30.04 -36.71 0.34
CA ALA A 572 30.02 -36.68 -1.13
C ALA A 572 29.34 -37.93 -1.73
N GLY A 573 28.79 -37.81 -2.93
CA GLY A 573 28.22 -38.94 -3.70
C GLY A 573 26.86 -39.44 -3.21
N ARG A 574 26.42 -39.03 -2.02
CA ARG A 574 25.08 -39.33 -1.49
C ARG A 574 24.19 -38.11 -1.57
N SER A 575 22.98 -38.30 -2.09
CA SER A 575 21.90 -37.33 -1.94
C SER A 575 21.59 -37.19 -0.45
N GLY A 576 21.85 -36.00 0.10
CA GLY A 576 21.89 -35.77 1.53
C GLY A 576 21.10 -34.53 1.95
N LYS A 577 20.85 -34.44 3.26
CA LYS A 577 20.27 -33.25 3.87
C LYS A 577 21.39 -32.36 4.40
N LEU A 578 21.44 -31.12 3.93
CA LEU A 578 22.24 -30.07 4.55
C LEU A 578 21.33 -29.29 5.51
N GLN A 579 21.73 -29.21 6.77
CA GLN A 579 21.01 -28.44 7.78
C GLN A 579 21.85 -27.27 8.26
N MET A 580 21.19 -26.13 8.48
CA MET A 580 21.81 -24.94 9.03
C MET A 580 20.87 -24.22 9.97
N ALA A 581 21.39 -23.67 11.06
CA ALA A 581 20.64 -22.82 11.97
C ALA A 581 20.93 -21.34 11.70
N VAL A 582 19.87 -20.55 11.71
CA VAL A 582 19.91 -19.09 11.57
C VAL A 582 19.54 -18.45 12.91
N THR A 583 20.43 -17.61 13.42
CA THR A 583 20.28 -16.88 14.68
C THR A 583 20.68 -15.42 14.53
N ASP A 584 20.38 -14.60 15.52
CA ASP A 584 21.07 -13.33 15.69
C ASP A 584 22.50 -13.55 16.21
N VAL A 585 23.23 -12.46 16.44
CA VAL A 585 24.59 -12.52 16.98
C VAL A 585 24.68 -12.94 18.45
N ASP A 586 23.56 -12.87 19.18
CA ASP A 586 23.45 -13.29 20.58
C ASP A 586 23.04 -14.77 20.70
N GLY A 587 22.66 -15.40 19.58
CA GLY A 587 22.32 -16.82 19.49
C GLY A 587 20.82 -17.12 19.53
N GLU A 588 19.96 -16.09 19.52
CA GLU A 588 18.51 -16.27 19.54
C GLU A 588 17.98 -16.60 18.12
N PRO A 589 16.96 -17.46 17.99
CA PRO A 589 16.37 -17.82 16.70
C PRO A 589 15.74 -16.61 16.01
N LEU A 590 16.05 -16.43 14.72
CA LEU A 590 15.49 -15.34 13.92
C LEU A 590 14.26 -15.76 13.14
N GLN A 591 13.22 -14.92 13.16
CA GLN A 591 12.08 -15.11 12.28
C GLN A 591 12.45 -14.76 10.84
N LEU A 592 12.29 -15.73 9.94
CA LEU A 592 12.63 -15.58 8.54
C LEU A 592 11.39 -15.23 7.71
N GLY A 593 11.50 -14.17 6.92
CA GLY A 593 10.51 -13.79 5.91
C GLY A 593 10.73 -14.50 4.57
N SER A 594 9.70 -14.47 3.72
CA SER A 594 9.84 -14.93 2.33
C SER A 594 10.64 -13.92 1.51
N TYR A 595 11.59 -14.42 0.73
CA TYR A 595 12.25 -13.74 -0.36
C TYR A 595 12.05 -14.56 -1.62
N LEU A 596 11.54 -13.95 -2.69
CA LEU A 596 11.28 -14.59 -4.00
C LEU A 596 10.54 -15.95 -3.92
N GLY A 597 9.64 -16.12 -2.94
CA GLY A 597 8.82 -17.33 -2.78
C GLY A 597 9.41 -18.41 -1.87
N ALA A 598 10.65 -18.23 -1.36
CA ALA A 598 11.29 -19.15 -0.41
C ALA A 598 11.71 -18.42 0.87
N THR A 599 11.79 -19.13 1.99
CA THR A 599 12.22 -18.53 3.26
C THR A 599 13.73 -18.31 3.35
N ALA A 600 14.49 -19.01 2.50
CA ALA A 600 15.91 -18.81 2.30
C ALA A 600 16.29 -19.22 0.89
N HIS A 601 17.27 -18.54 0.30
CA HIS A 601 17.97 -19.06 -0.88
C HIS A 601 19.35 -19.51 -0.45
N LEU A 602 19.72 -20.69 -0.93
CA LEU A 602 21.03 -21.24 -0.75
C LEU A 602 21.67 -21.39 -2.13
N THR A 603 22.95 -21.07 -2.23
CA THR A 603 23.74 -21.35 -3.43
C THR A 603 25.14 -21.75 -3.02
N GLY A 604 25.64 -22.87 -3.53
CA GLY A 604 26.98 -23.37 -3.17
C GLY A 604 27.94 -23.40 -4.35
N PHE A 605 29.23 -23.23 -4.04
CA PHE A 605 30.32 -23.47 -4.98
C PHE A 605 31.46 -24.23 -4.31
N ALA A 606 31.99 -25.25 -4.97
CA ALA A 606 33.20 -25.94 -4.52
C ALA A 606 34.38 -24.97 -4.46
N VAL A 607 35.14 -24.97 -3.37
CA VAL A 607 36.28 -24.06 -3.18
C VAL A 607 37.38 -24.37 -4.17
N ASP A 608 37.57 -25.63 -4.57
CA ASP A 608 38.66 -26.08 -5.47
C ASP A 608 38.26 -26.12 -6.95
N SER A 609 37.20 -26.86 -7.30
CA SER A 609 36.76 -26.96 -8.70
C SER A 609 35.97 -25.76 -9.17
N ARG A 610 35.48 -24.92 -8.24
CA ARG A 610 34.52 -23.84 -8.50
C ARG A 610 33.20 -24.37 -9.06
N GLY A 611 32.93 -25.67 -8.99
CA GLY A 611 31.67 -26.25 -9.46
C GLY A 611 30.48 -25.73 -8.65
N PHE A 612 29.38 -25.42 -9.31
CA PHE A 612 28.09 -25.07 -8.71
C PHE A 612 27.49 -26.27 -7.97
N VAL A 613 26.82 -26.00 -6.86
CA VAL A 613 26.06 -26.99 -6.09
C VAL A 613 24.58 -26.68 -6.19
N HIS A 614 23.84 -27.63 -6.72
CA HIS A 614 22.40 -27.58 -6.77
C HIS A 614 21.77 -27.91 -5.42
N VAL A 615 20.78 -27.11 -5.04
CA VAL A 615 20.13 -27.19 -3.73
C VAL A 615 18.64 -26.98 -3.86
N HIS A 616 17.86 -27.78 -3.15
CA HIS A 616 16.42 -27.60 -3.00
C HIS A 616 16.08 -27.41 -1.53
N PRO A 617 15.27 -26.41 -1.15
CA PRO A 617 14.74 -26.34 0.20
C PRO A 617 13.85 -27.56 0.49
N LEU A 618 13.93 -28.09 1.72
CA LEU A 618 13.08 -29.16 2.22
C LEU A 618 12.29 -28.68 3.43
N GLY A 619 10.96 -28.72 3.30
CA GLY A 619 10.06 -28.34 4.39
C GLY A 619 10.08 -26.85 4.70
N ALA A 620 9.35 -26.48 5.76
CA ALA A 620 9.38 -25.14 6.32
C ALA A 620 10.55 -25.00 7.32
N PRO A 621 11.01 -23.77 7.61
CA PRO A 621 11.96 -23.54 8.70
C PRO A 621 11.39 -24.01 10.04
N GLU A 622 12.23 -24.62 10.87
CA GLU A 622 11.86 -25.12 12.20
C GLU A 622 12.57 -24.31 13.29
N VAL A 623 11.83 -23.75 14.25
CA VAL A 623 12.45 -23.06 15.39
C VAL A 623 12.86 -24.09 16.43
N THR A 624 14.14 -24.13 16.77
CA THR A 624 14.76 -25.07 17.72
C THR A 624 15.64 -24.33 18.73
N ASP A 625 16.18 -25.06 19.72
CA ASP A 625 17.15 -24.53 20.68
C ASP A 625 18.48 -24.10 19.99
N ASP A 626 18.79 -24.64 18.81
CA ASP A 626 19.97 -24.29 18.03
C ASP A 626 19.76 -23.06 17.12
N GLY A 627 18.52 -22.57 17.01
CA GLY A 627 18.12 -21.46 16.13
C GLY A 627 16.98 -21.82 15.18
N THR A 628 16.74 -20.97 14.19
CA THR A 628 15.79 -21.26 13.09
C THR A 628 16.46 -22.15 12.07
N VAL A 629 16.11 -23.43 12.08
CA VAL A 629 16.73 -24.49 11.27
C VAL A 629 16.12 -24.51 9.87
N LEU A 630 17.01 -24.46 8.88
CA LEU A 630 16.71 -24.64 7.47
C LEU A 630 17.28 -25.99 7.02
N THR A 631 16.49 -26.76 6.30
CA THR A 631 16.90 -28.04 5.73
C THR A 631 16.88 -27.94 4.20
N PHE A 632 17.95 -28.41 3.56
CA PHE A 632 18.07 -28.46 2.11
C PHE A 632 18.41 -29.87 1.66
N HIS A 633 17.88 -30.28 0.53
CA HIS A 633 18.34 -31.43 -0.23
C HIS A 633 19.44 -30.98 -1.18
N THR A 634 20.57 -31.67 -1.17
CA THR A 634 21.65 -31.44 -2.11
C THR A 634 22.46 -32.70 -2.33
N THR A 635 23.17 -32.78 -3.45
CA THR A 635 24.16 -33.81 -3.75
C THR A 635 25.51 -33.12 -3.98
N PHE A 636 26.51 -33.45 -3.16
CA PHE A 636 27.88 -32.97 -3.37
C PHE A 636 28.64 -33.96 -4.26
N SER A 637 29.14 -33.49 -5.40
CA SER A 637 29.80 -34.34 -6.40
C SER A 637 31.14 -34.90 -5.96
N GLU A 638 31.85 -34.20 -5.07
CA GLU A 638 33.20 -34.55 -4.60
C GLU A 638 33.39 -34.16 -3.13
N PRO A 639 34.29 -34.83 -2.38
CA PRO A 639 34.66 -34.37 -1.05
C PRO A 639 35.54 -33.12 -1.14
N GLY A 640 35.44 -32.25 -0.13
CA GLY A 640 36.17 -30.99 -0.10
C GLY A 640 35.38 -29.87 0.57
N ASP A 641 35.88 -28.64 0.46
CA ASP A 641 35.23 -27.46 1.02
C ASP A 641 34.32 -26.80 0.00
N TYR A 642 33.16 -26.34 0.45
CA TYR A 642 32.14 -25.67 -0.36
C TYR A 642 31.76 -24.34 0.27
N ARG A 643 31.89 -23.25 -0.49
CA ARG A 643 31.43 -21.93 -0.06
C ARG A 643 29.94 -21.80 -0.35
N MET A 644 29.16 -21.67 0.70
CA MET A 644 27.71 -21.56 0.66
C MET A 644 27.30 -20.11 0.90
N PHE A 645 26.50 -19.54 -0.01
CA PHE A 645 25.89 -18.22 0.11
C PHE A 645 24.43 -18.40 0.51
N VAL A 646 24.11 -17.99 1.72
CA VAL A 646 22.80 -18.08 2.34
C VAL A 646 22.18 -16.69 2.31
N GLN A 647 21.03 -16.55 1.66
CA GLN A 647 20.26 -15.32 1.63
C GLN A 647 18.96 -15.52 2.39
N VAL A 648 18.82 -14.80 3.50
CA VAL A 648 17.62 -14.82 4.35
C VAL A 648 17.06 -13.42 4.52
N ARG A 649 15.74 -13.32 4.66
CA ARG A 649 15.09 -12.05 4.95
C ARG A 649 14.73 -11.99 6.44
N VAL A 650 15.30 -11.03 7.15
CA VAL A 650 15.03 -10.78 8.58
C VAL A 650 14.59 -9.33 8.69
N ASP A 651 13.49 -9.07 9.39
CA ASP A 651 12.92 -7.72 9.55
C ASP A 651 12.72 -6.94 8.23
N GLY A 652 12.43 -7.67 7.14
CA GLY A 652 12.22 -7.10 5.82
C GLY A 652 13.49 -6.76 5.03
N LEU A 653 14.68 -6.88 5.64
CA LEU A 653 15.97 -6.68 4.99
C LEU A 653 16.55 -8.01 4.50
N LEU A 654 17.22 -7.98 3.36
CA LEU A 654 17.91 -9.14 2.82
C LEU A 654 19.31 -9.20 3.40
N HIS A 655 19.62 -10.28 4.11
CA HIS A 655 20.93 -10.57 4.67
C HIS A 655 21.57 -11.69 3.86
N GLN A 656 22.86 -11.52 3.54
CA GLN A 656 23.65 -12.53 2.86
C GLN A 656 24.78 -12.97 3.77
N VAL A 657 24.84 -14.27 4.07
CA VAL A 657 25.89 -14.90 4.86
C VAL A 657 26.65 -15.87 3.97
N ALA A 658 27.97 -15.82 4.02
CA ALA A 658 28.82 -16.75 3.31
C ALA A 658 29.52 -17.67 4.34
N VAL A 659 29.15 -18.95 4.36
CA VAL A 659 29.65 -19.98 5.28
C VAL A 659 30.33 -21.09 4.49
N THR A 660 31.32 -21.78 5.05
CA THR A 660 32.07 -22.83 4.34
C THR A 660 31.74 -24.20 4.90
N ALA A 661 31.12 -25.06 4.10
CA ALA A 661 30.79 -26.43 4.47
C ALA A 661 31.93 -27.39 4.08
N ALA A 662 32.43 -28.16 5.03
CA ALA A 662 33.34 -29.26 4.78
C ALA A 662 32.53 -30.54 4.47
N VAL A 663 32.80 -31.14 3.32
CA VAL A 663 32.14 -32.36 2.84
C VAL A 663 33.11 -33.54 2.90
N ASP A 664 32.70 -34.59 3.60
CA ASP A 664 33.50 -35.79 3.82
C ASP A 664 33.46 -36.74 2.60
N PRO A 665 34.50 -37.57 2.42
CA PRO A 665 34.45 -38.68 1.46
C PRO A 665 33.30 -39.63 1.80
N GLU A 666 32.71 -40.25 0.77
CA GLU A 666 31.69 -41.27 0.98
C GLU A 666 32.27 -42.43 1.82
N ALA A 667 31.59 -42.76 2.92
CA ALA A 667 31.99 -43.80 3.86
C ALA A 667 31.68 -45.23 3.38
#